data_AF-A0A399I8Z1-F1
#
_entry.id   AF-A0A399I8Z1-F1
#
_cell.length_a   1.000
_cell.length_b   1.000
_cell.length_c   1.000
_cell.angle_alpha   90.00
_cell.angle_beta   90.00
_cell.angle_gamma   90.00
#
_symmetry.space_group_name_H-M   'P 1'
#
loop_
_entity.id
_entity.type
_entity.pdbx_description
1 polymer ?
#
loop_
_entity_poly.entity_id
_entity_poly.type
_entity_poly.pdbx_seq_one_letter_code
_entity_poly.pdbx_strand_id
1 'polypeptide(L)'
;MATVQSWPPSPPFEVKSTVGQQRPEHGPPTSEEVSVNRTTLRSALAFALTAAALAAFPAMGMAEQVLDGKIVALVNKATFEVVVPKPAKDSLSYEKPLPLDLLPFTERNDKYYSIGTAFAIAPDRFVSADHVMSLGQKSLFKEYFLRDKEGKVYAIDKIYKYSDRKDFVVFSLKGGMASDFLKVNTSPKLNETVYAVGNALGEGIVIRDGLYTSDTPEDENGEWKWMRFSAAASPGNSGGPLLDKEGRVVGIVLRKSANENLNIALPIAEVVNAKENLATVHKKLKYFLDNMDMTKMDTLEATFTLPKSYQELNRELVDTVNPFSVKLLQALLAENRDTIFPNGKGSAILFQKNSTAHFPNLIVQGEDGNWDLYSPKETSRSDLGTNGYLVYGTMGNSFYMNLKKPDDLPLESLYKDSKAYMDLVLKGVNITRQIGPEKVKVTSLGKADTEYIHRDSYGRKWLVRSWPIEYSDERIVAFSLPVPGGCISMMRRGQSGHVEDGHVLDLKVLADFIYVSYYGSLKQWREFLAAREYLPELFSTIDIDFSYDKFFRYTSKRISFSYTPDVMKITEKSDLKLNLGFIAEKGKTVWDVMSVCPGDDKSTNTCFLVNRNRRPPEELSDSYRSDWDNLVNARMPYNKVSFFQDKMTTIAMPYTRGVDLKKLDSANVLYDVVHLKDGNVEQKEMEKEIDRFAEGVTVYEGIH
;
A
#
# COMPACT_ATOMS: atom_id res chain seq x y z
N MET A 1 -9.55 18.50 -6.25
CA MET A 1 -8.64 17.54 -5.57
C MET A 1 -7.22 17.86 -5.97
N ALA A 2 -6.58 18.80 -5.27
CA ALA A 2 -5.16 19.05 -5.43
C ALA A 2 -4.44 18.26 -4.33
N THR A 3 -3.62 17.30 -4.72
CA THR A 3 -2.60 16.69 -3.87
C THR A 3 -1.60 17.79 -3.50
N VAL A 4 -1.84 18.46 -2.38
CA VAL A 4 -0.88 19.38 -1.76
C VAL A 4 0.12 18.52 -0.99
N GLN A 5 1.41 18.76 -1.24
CA GLN A 5 2.54 18.12 -0.60
C GLN A 5 2.42 18.20 0.93
N SER A 6 1.83 17.17 1.56
CA SER A 6 2.51 16.53 2.68
C SER A 6 3.91 16.12 2.20
N TRP A 7 4.86 15.92 3.13
CA TRP A 7 6.18 15.32 2.89
C TRP A 7 6.22 14.47 1.60
N PRO A 8 7.25 14.63 0.73
CA PRO A 8 7.28 13.98 -0.58
C PRO A 8 6.79 12.55 -0.44
N PRO A 9 5.84 12.09 -1.28
CA PRO A 9 5.26 10.76 -1.14
C PRO A 9 6.40 9.79 -0.92
N SER A 10 6.34 9.02 0.17
CA SER A 10 7.38 8.05 0.49
C SER A 10 7.66 7.28 -0.80
N PRO A 11 8.91 7.17 -1.26
CA PRO A 11 9.19 6.40 -2.45
C PRO A 11 8.53 5.01 -2.26
N PRO A 12 7.85 4.47 -3.28
CA PRO A 12 7.34 3.11 -3.20
C PRO A 12 8.50 2.19 -2.79
N PHE A 13 8.19 1.05 -2.16
CA PHE A 13 9.20 0.03 -1.88
C PHE A 13 10.08 -0.14 -3.14
N GLU A 14 11.36 0.22 -3.05
CA GLU A 14 12.24 0.20 -4.22
C GLU A 14 12.46 -1.28 -4.61
N VAL A 15 11.68 -1.75 -5.58
CA VAL A 15 11.85 -3.08 -6.18
C VAL A 15 13.01 -2.98 -7.16
N LYS A 16 14.20 -3.46 -6.78
CA LYS A 16 15.26 -3.69 -7.76
C LYS A 16 14.87 -4.89 -8.62
N SER A 17 14.70 -4.66 -9.92
CA SER A 17 14.71 -5.72 -10.93
C SER A 17 16.15 -6.23 -11.09
N THR A 18 16.50 -7.36 -10.50
CA THR A 18 17.70 -8.11 -10.89
C THR A 18 17.33 -9.02 -12.07
N VAL A 19 17.38 -8.50 -13.29
CA VAL A 19 17.28 -9.32 -14.50
C VAL A 19 18.69 -9.74 -14.91
N GLY A 20 19.03 -11.00 -14.66
CA GLY A 20 20.03 -11.70 -15.47
C GLY A 20 19.34 -12.16 -16.75
N GLN A 21 19.57 -11.48 -17.87
CA GLN A 21 19.07 -11.91 -19.17
C GLN A 21 19.83 -13.18 -19.62
N GLN A 22 19.14 -14.31 -19.68
CA GLN A 22 19.50 -15.40 -20.59
C GLN A 22 18.48 -15.42 -21.72
N ARG A 23 18.91 -15.08 -22.93
CA ARG A 23 18.19 -15.38 -24.18
C ARG A 23 18.60 -16.77 -24.67
N PRO A 24 17.69 -17.58 -25.25
CA PRO A 24 18.07 -18.72 -26.05
C PRO A 24 18.40 -18.30 -27.49
N GLU A 25 19.49 -18.87 -28.01
CA GLU A 25 19.94 -18.84 -29.41
C GLU A 25 19.17 -19.86 -30.27
N HIS A 26 18.94 -19.54 -31.55
CA HIS A 26 18.95 -20.42 -32.74
C HIS A 26 18.78 -19.50 -33.99
N GLY A 27 19.75 -19.36 -34.90
CA GLY A 27 20.02 -20.22 -36.07
C GLY A 27 20.09 -19.36 -37.37
N PRO A 28 20.75 -19.78 -38.48
CA PRO A 28 21.71 -18.96 -39.26
C PRO A 28 21.17 -18.27 -40.55
N PRO A 29 22.00 -17.47 -41.27
CA PRO A 29 21.53 -16.51 -42.28
C PRO A 29 21.61 -17.05 -43.73
N THR A 30 20.79 -16.47 -44.62
CA THR A 30 21.02 -16.48 -46.07
C THR A 30 20.85 -15.07 -46.65
N SER A 31 21.57 -14.85 -47.74
CA SER A 31 22.07 -13.61 -48.32
C SER A 31 21.20 -13.00 -49.43
N GLU A 32 21.46 -11.70 -49.69
CA GLU A 32 21.31 -10.97 -50.97
C GLU A 32 19.86 -10.67 -51.47
N GLU A 33 19.49 -9.50 -52.01
CA GLU A 33 20.21 -8.43 -52.73
C GLU A 33 19.39 -7.10 -52.77
N VAL A 34 20.11 -5.97 -52.62
CA VAL A 34 20.10 -4.70 -53.40
C VAL A 34 18.79 -3.95 -53.75
N SER A 35 18.69 -2.70 -53.26
CA SER A 35 18.76 -1.44 -54.06
C SER A 35 18.46 -0.20 -53.19
N VAL A 36 19.50 0.56 -52.78
CA VAL A 36 19.92 1.88 -53.29
C VAL A 36 18.86 2.99 -53.29
N ASN A 37 18.95 3.91 -52.32
CA ASN A 37 19.34 5.30 -52.61
C ASN A 37 19.84 6.04 -51.35
N ARG A 38 20.97 6.74 -51.50
CA ARG A 38 21.69 7.52 -50.47
C ARG A 38 21.73 8.98 -50.89
N THR A 39 21.64 9.88 -49.90
CA THR A 39 22.39 11.14 -49.92
C THR A 39 22.71 11.58 -48.50
N THR A 40 24.02 11.68 -48.23
CA THR A 40 24.65 12.29 -47.05
C THR A 40 25.98 12.88 -47.55
N LEU A 41 26.42 14.01 -46.98
CA LEU A 41 27.76 14.28 -46.41
C LEU A 41 27.96 15.81 -46.27
N ARG A 42 28.28 16.30 -45.06
CA ARG A 42 29.60 16.86 -44.57
C ARG A 42 29.97 18.23 -45.17
N SER A 43 30.64 19.20 -44.53
CA SER A 43 31.60 19.23 -43.41
C SER A 43 31.73 20.66 -42.84
N ALA A 44 32.48 20.78 -41.74
CA ALA A 44 32.89 21.97 -40.99
C ALA A 44 33.66 23.07 -41.75
N LEU A 45 33.65 24.31 -41.22
CA LEU A 45 34.85 25.10 -40.86
C LEU A 45 34.48 26.33 -39.99
N ALA A 46 35.36 26.65 -39.03
CA ALA A 46 35.27 27.75 -38.07
C ALA A 46 35.92 29.04 -38.60
N PHE A 47 35.57 30.21 -38.04
CA PHE A 47 36.53 31.28 -37.68
C PHE A 47 35.88 32.34 -36.77
N ALA A 48 36.67 32.83 -35.82
CA ALA A 48 36.32 33.77 -34.77
C ALA A 48 36.62 35.24 -35.13
N LEU A 49 36.07 36.13 -34.29
CA LEU A 49 36.47 37.53 -33.99
C LEU A 49 36.05 38.65 -34.97
N THR A 50 35.13 39.51 -34.51
CA THR A 50 35.45 40.92 -34.20
C THR A 50 34.33 41.58 -33.38
N ALA A 51 34.78 42.33 -32.38
CA ALA A 51 33.99 43.10 -31.44
C ALA A 51 33.57 44.47 -32.01
N ALA A 52 32.63 45.09 -31.28
CA ALA A 52 32.26 46.51 -31.28
C ALA A 52 31.24 46.99 -32.33
N ALA A 53 29.97 47.04 -31.91
CA ALA A 53 29.13 48.22 -32.09
C ALA A 53 28.05 48.24 -31.00
N LEU A 54 28.20 49.18 -30.07
CA LEU A 54 27.14 49.62 -29.16
C LEU A 54 25.93 50.07 -29.98
N ALA A 55 24.76 49.53 -29.66
CA ALA A 55 23.51 50.26 -29.76
C ALA A 55 22.78 50.06 -28.42
N ALA A 56 22.82 51.13 -27.63
CA ALA A 56 22.16 51.24 -26.35
C ALA A 56 20.65 51.04 -26.52
N PHE A 57 20.15 49.88 -26.12
CA PHE A 57 18.81 49.82 -25.55
C PHE A 57 18.99 50.08 -24.05
N PRO A 58 18.28 51.05 -23.46
CA PRO A 58 18.21 51.10 -22.01
C PRO A 58 17.58 49.78 -21.59
N ALA A 59 18.35 48.92 -20.95
CA ALA A 59 17.79 47.91 -20.09
C ALA A 59 16.94 48.71 -19.10
N MET A 60 15.63 48.69 -19.32
CA MET A 60 14.67 49.16 -18.33
C MET A 60 14.82 48.16 -17.19
N GLY A 61 15.78 48.43 -16.30
CA GLY A 61 15.91 47.72 -15.05
C GLY A 61 14.57 47.86 -14.38
N MET A 62 13.82 46.75 -14.32
CA MET A 62 12.81 46.59 -13.29
C MET A 62 13.61 46.68 -12.00
N ALA A 63 13.63 47.87 -11.40
CA ALA A 63 14.19 48.05 -10.08
C ALA A 63 13.42 47.08 -9.18
N GLU A 64 14.12 46.09 -8.65
CA GLU A 64 13.63 45.22 -7.58
C GLU A 64 13.13 46.18 -6.49
N GLN A 65 11.81 46.30 -6.35
CA GLN A 65 11.23 47.23 -5.39
C GLN A 65 11.44 46.63 -4.01
N VAL A 66 12.56 46.98 -3.39
CA VAL A 66 12.89 46.56 -2.04
C VAL A 66 11.90 47.21 -1.07
N LEU A 67 11.27 46.40 -0.21
CA LEU A 67 10.42 46.91 0.87
C LEU A 67 11.20 47.88 1.76
N ASP A 68 10.52 48.91 2.26
CA ASP A 68 11.12 49.86 3.20
C ASP A 68 11.67 49.12 4.44
N GLY A 69 12.83 49.55 4.94
CA GLY A 69 13.51 48.88 6.05
C GLY A 69 12.68 48.79 7.34
N LYS A 70 11.77 49.75 7.59
CA LYS A 70 10.85 49.68 8.73
C LYS A 70 9.77 48.62 8.50
N ILE A 71 9.30 48.46 7.26
CA ILE A 71 8.36 47.40 6.89
C ILE A 71 9.03 46.04 7.05
N VAL A 72 10.25 45.88 6.55
CA VAL A 72 11.04 44.63 6.74
C VAL A 72 11.22 44.32 8.22
N ALA A 73 11.52 45.31 9.06
CA ALA A 73 11.64 45.12 10.50
C ALA A 73 10.33 44.68 11.16
N LEU A 74 9.19 45.26 10.75
CA LEU A 74 7.86 44.86 11.21
C LEU A 74 7.52 43.42 10.78
N VAL A 75 7.71 43.12 9.49
CA VAL A 75 7.46 41.78 8.92
C VAL A 75 8.25 40.71 9.64
N ASN A 76 9.53 40.97 9.93
CA ASN A 76 10.39 40.04 10.64
C ASN A 76 9.93 39.76 12.09
N LYS A 77 9.27 40.72 12.74
CA LYS A 77 8.75 40.52 14.10
C LYS A 77 7.35 39.90 14.14
N ALA A 78 6.56 40.14 13.11
CA ALA A 78 5.19 39.68 13.03
C ALA A 78 5.03 38.32 12.32
N THR A 79 6.11 37.78 11.74
CA THR A 79 6.12 36.50 11.05
C THR A 79 6.91 35.47 11.86
N PHE A 80 6.38 34.26 11.95
CA PHE A 80 6.86 33.18 12.79
C PHE A 80 7.03 31.91 11.98
N GLU A 81 7.99 31.10 12.37
CA GLU A 81 8.13 29.75 11.86
C GLU A 81 7.16 28.81 12.59
N VAL A 82 6.46 27.94 11.86
CA VAL A 82 5.73 26.83 12.47
C VAL A 82 6.69 25.66 12.59
N VAL A 83 6.85 25.16 13.81
CA VAL A 83 7.81 24.10 14.12
C VAL A 83 7.18 22.98 14.95
N VAL A 84 7.65 21.75 14.71
CA VAL A 84 7.30 20.57 15.50
C VAL A 84 8.56 19.98 16.15
N PRO A 85 8.50 19.49 17.39
CA PRO A 85 9.67 18.87 18.02
C PRO A 85 10.14 17.66 17.21
N LYS A 86 11.44 17.54 17.00
CA LYS A 86 12.00 16.29 16.47
C LYS A 86 11.78 15.16 17.48
N PRO A 87 11.58 13.92 17.01
CA PRO A 87 11.46 12.77 17.89
C PRO A 87 12.65 12.68 18.86
N ALA A 88 12.36 12.60 20.15
CA ALA A 88 13.37 12.42 21.19
C ALA A 88 14.06 11.04 21.12
N LYS A 89 13.43 10.09 20.44
CA LYS A 89 13.91 8.73 20.22
C LYS A 89 13.74 8.37 18.75
N ASP A 90 14.76 7.75 18.19
CA ASP A 90 14.70 7.03 16.92
C ASP A 90 14.72 5.54 17.23
N SER A 91 13.61 4.84 16.99
CA SER A 91 13.52 3.41 17.31
C SER A 91 14.19 2.52 16.26
N LEU A 92 14.64 3.10 15.15
CA LEU A 92 15.21 2.37 14.03
C LEU A 92 16.69 2.06 14.27
N SER A 93 17.16 0.98 13.63
CA SER A 93 18.57 0.66 13.50
C SER A 93 19.01 0.78 12.05
N TYR A 94 20.27 1.15 11.82
CA TYR A 94 20.82 1.43 10.51
C TYR A 94 22.06 0.56 10.23
N GLU A 95 22.38 0.35 8.95
CA GLU A 95 23.57 -0.45 8.56
C GLU A 95 24.90 0.22 8.94
N LYS A 96 24.89 1.55 9.06
CA LYS A 96 26.00 2.40 9.47
C LYS A 96 25.46 3.60 10.25
N PRO A 97 26.27 4.29 11.08
CA PRO A 97 25.87 5.54 11.70
C PRO A 97 25.34 6.53 10.65
N LEU A 98 24.28 7.27 10.98
CA LEU A 98 23.73 8.28 10.08
C LEU A 98 24.74 9.42 9.87
N PRO A 99 25.05 9.80 8.63
CA PRO A 99 26.01 10.87 8.33
C PRO A 99 25.33 12.25 8.49
N LEU A 100 24.90 12.58 9.71
CA LEU A 100 24.13 13.80 10.02
C LEU A 100 24.89 15.10 9.72
N ASP A 101 26.22 15.03 9.55
CA ASP A 101 27.07 16.11 9.11
C ASP A 101 26.88 16.51 7.64
N LEU A 102 26.20 15.67 6.83
CA LEU A 102 25.79 16.01 5.47
C LEU A 102 24.53 16.90 5.42
N LEU A 103 23.84 17.09 6.55
CA LEU A 103 22.75 18.05 6.66
C LEU A 103 23.31 19.44 7.03
N PRO A 104 22.63 20.53 6.65
CA PRO A 104 22.98 21.88 7.09
C PRO A 104 23.15 21.96 8.62
N PHE A 105 24.12 22.76 9.08
CA PHE A 105 24.46 22.87 10.50
C PHE A 105 23.26 23.23 11.37
N THR A 106 22.42 24.16 10.90
CA THR A 106 21.21 24.58 11.60
C THR A 106 20.22 23.42 11.68
N GLU A 107 19.90 22.80 10.53
CA GLU A 107 18.96 21.69 10.47
C GLU A 107 19.38 20.54 11.40
N ARG A 108 20.63 20.07 11.36
CA ARG A 108 21.06 18.92 12.18
C ARG A 108 21.02 19.18 13.69
N ASN A 109 21.28 20.41 14.13
CA ASN A 109 21.37 20.78 15.55
C ASN A 109 20.08 21.37 16.11
N ASP A 110 19.11 21.69 15.26
CA ASP A 110 17.80 22.17 15.70
C ASP A 110 17.04 21.06 16.42
N LYS A 111 16.34 21.43 17.50
CA LYS A 111 15.45 20.53 18.25
C LYS A 111 14.11 20.36 17.55
N TYR A 112 13.82 21.16 16.52
CA TYR A 112 12.55 21.16 15.82
C TYR A 112 12.72 20.95 14.32
N TYR A 113 11.68 20.42 13.67
CA TYR A 113 11.49 20.51 12.22
C TYR A 113 10.71 21.76 11.88
N SER A 114 11.17 22.48 10.85
CA SER A 114 10.44 23.58 10.21
C SER A 114 9.39 23.00 9.26
N ILE A 115 8.13 23.36 9.43
CA ILE A 115 7.04 22.79 8.61
C ILE A 115 6.16 23.85 7.92
N GLY A 116 6.38 25.14 8.21
CA GLY A 116 5.68 26.23 7.54
C GLY A 116 5.86 27.56 8.24
N THR A 117 4.97 28.50 7.94
CA THR A 117 4.99 29.87 8.47
C THR A 117 3.64 30.24 9.06
N ALA A 118 3.65 31.12 10.06
CA ALA A 118 2.48 31.80 10.60
C ALA A 118 2.77 33.28 10.77
N PHE A 119 1.75 34.11 10.96
CA PHE A 119 1.94 35.55 11.17
C PHE A 119 0.86 36.16 12.07
N ALA A 120 1.21 37.24 12.77
CA ALA A 120 0.31 37.98 13.65
C ALA A 120 -0.45 39.07 12.88
N ILE A 121 -1.77 39.13 13.04
CA ILE A 121 -2.65 40.19 12.50
C ILE A 121 -3.28 41.06 13.60
N ALA A 122 -3.17 40.63 14.85
CA ALA A 122 -3.53 41.37 16.05
C ALA A 122 -2.66 40.88 17.21
N PRO A 123 -2.65 41.54 18.37
CA PRO A 123 -1.86 41.12 19.53
C PRO A 123 -2.13 39.65 19.93
N ASP A 124 -3.36 39.18 19.83
CA ASP A 124 -3.80 37.84 20.25
C ASP A 124 -4.36 37.00 19.08
N ARG A 125 -4.02 37.35 17.83
CA ARG A 125 -4.47 36.61 16.63
C ARG A 125 -3.31 36.34 15.68
N PHE A 126 -3.00 35.06 15.55
CA PHE A 126 -2.04 34.49 14.63
C PHE A 126 -2.75 33.66 13.58
N VAL A 127 -2.22 33.64 12.36
CA VAL A 127 -2.82 32.99 11.19
C VAL A 127 -1.79 32.08 10.55
N SER A 128 -2.23 30.90 10.12
CA SER A 128 -1.46 30.00 9.25
C SER A 128 -2.42 29.21 8.34
N ALA A 129 -1.86 28.38 7.46
CA ALA A 129 -2.61 27.42 6.67
C ALA A 129 -2.96 26.19 7.51
N ASP A 130 -4.10 25.54 7.24
CA ASP A 130 -4.48 24.32 7.95
C ASP A 130 -3.51 23.16 7.64
N HIS A 131 -3.15 22.97 6.37
CA HIS A 131 -2.27 21.87 5.98
C HIS A 131 -0.86 21.92 6.60
N VAL A 132 -0.42 23.08 7.10
CA VAL A 132 0.84 23.21 7.87
C VAL A 132 0.66 22.63 9.28
N MET A 133 -0.55 22.72 9.82
CA MET A 133 -0.90 22.32 11.17
C MET A 133 -1.49 20.90 11.23
N SER A 134 -1.87 20.31 10.09
CA SER A 134 -2.41 18.94 9.97
C SER A 134 -3.60 18.63 10.88
N LEU A 135 -4.51 19.60 11.10
CA LEU A 135 -5.74 19.34 11.87
C LEU A 135 -6.65 18.35 11.14
N GLY A 136 -7.30 17.47 11.90
CA GLY A 136 -8.14 16.39 11.39
C GLY A 136 -7.37 15.17 10.91
N GLN A 137 -6.08 15.05 11.22
CA GLN A 137 -5.27 13.87 10.96
C GLN A 137 -4.58 13.38 12.24
N LYS A 138 -4.39 12.06 12.34
CA LYS A 138 -3.47 11.50 13.33
C LYS A 138 -2.03 11.69 12.86
N SER A 139 -1.15 11.99 13.81
CA SER A 139 0.27 12.24 13.56
C SER A 139 1.10 11.76 14.76
N LEU A 140 2.33 11.36 14.49
CA LEU A 140 3.37 11.15 15.50
C LEU A 140 3.82 12.48 16.11
N PHE A 141 3.65 13.59 15.39
CA PHE A 141 3.88 14.95 15.90
C PHE A 141 2.64 15.41 16.68
N LYS A 142 2.79 15.50 18.01
CA LYS A 142 1.66 15.79 18.92
C LYS A 142 1.48 17.26 19.26
N GLU A 143 2.52 18.06 19.02
CA GLU A 143 2.61 19.44 19.46
C GLU A 143 3.21 20.31 18.36
N TYR A 144 2.61 21.49 18.19
CA TYR A 144 3.00 22.49 17.21
C TYR A 144 3.29 23.79 17.94
N PHE A 145 4.31 24.50 17.48
CA PHE A 145 4.80 25.71 18.10
C PHE A 145 5.07 26.80 17.07
N LEU A 146 5.05 28.04 17.51
CA LEU A 146 5.60 29.17 16.75
C LEU A 146 6.97 29.54 17.28
N ARG A 147 7.93 29.78 16.37
CA ARG A 147 9.26 30.30 16.69
C ARG A 147 9.46 31.67 16.06
N ASP A 148 9.82 32.66 16.88
CA ASP A 148 10.14 34.01 16.39
C ASP A 148 11.57 34.10 15.83
N LYS A 149 11.92 35.25 15.25
CA LYS A 149 13.25 35.48 14.68
C LYS A 149 14.38 35.46 15.71
N GLU A 150 14.07 35.71 16.99
CA GLU A 150 15.01 35.59 18.12
C GLU A 150 15.17 34.13 18.59
N GLY A 151 14.42 33.19 18.01
CA GLY A 151 14.47 31.77 18.32
C GLY A 151 13.63 31.35 19.53
N LYS A 152 12.82 32.26 20.10
CA LYS A 152 11.92 31.94 21.20
C LYS A 152 10.70 31.19 20.67
N VAL A 153 10.37 30.12 21.39
CA VAL A 153 9.32 29.16 21.02
C VAL A 153 8.09 29.36 21.89
N TYR A 154 6.92 29.39 21.24
CA TYR A 154 5.62 29.62 21.86
C TYR A 154 4.68 28.46 21.55
N ALA A 155 4.06 27.90 22.58
CA ALA A 155 3.01 26.90 22.40
C ALA A 155 1.72 27.56 21.91
N ILE A 156 0.98 26.87 21.05
CA ILE A 156 -0.38 27.27 20.68
C ILE A 156 -1.30 27.12 21.90
N ASP A 157 -2.18 28.10 22.09
CA ASP A 157 -3.13 28.12 23.19
C ASP A 157 -4.54 27.71 22.72
N LYS A 158 -5.21 28.58 21.97
CA LYS A 158 -6.59 28.39 21.52
C LYS A 158 -6.77 28.73 20.05
N ILE A 159 -7.55 27.93 19.35
CA ILE A 159 -7.99 28.15 17.96
C ILE A 159 -9.33 28.89 18.01
N TYR A 160 -9.45 29.99 17.27
CA TYR A 160 -10.62 30.88 17.23
C TYR A 160 -11.41 30.81 15.93
N LYS A 161 -10.73 30.52 14.81
CA LYS A 161 -11.36 30.30 13.51
C LYS A 161 -10.66 29.16 12.79
N TYR A 162 -11.41 28.34 12.08
CA TYR A 162 -10.87 27.24 11.31
C TYR A 162 -11.75 26.93 10.10
N SER A 163 -11.12 26.69 8.95
CA SER A 163 -11.79 26.16 7.77
C SER A 163 -10.84 25.27 7.01
N ASP A 164 -11.22 24.00 6.85
CA ASP A 164 -10.44 23.05 6.06
C ASP A 164 -10.55 23.35 4.55
N ARG A 165 -11.74 23.70 4.07
CA ARG A 165 -12.01 24.01 2.66
C ARG A 165 -11.28 25.27 2.18
N LYS A 166 -11.17 26.27 3.07
CA LYS A 166 -10.41 27.51 2.83
C LYS A 166 -8.94 27.40 3.28
N ASP A 167 -8.54 26.28 3.88
CA ASP A 167 -7.17 25.97 4.30
C ASP A 167 -6.55 27.04 5.20
N PHE A 168 -7.24 27.42 6.27
CA PHE A 168 -6.71 28.36 7.25
C PHE A 168 -7.08 28.00 8.70
N VAL A 169 -6.23 28.48 9.61
CA VAL A 169 -6.48 28.44 11.05
C VAL A 169 -6.04 29.76 11.69
N VAL A 170 -6.85 30.26 12.63
CA VAL A 170 -6.57 31.45 13.43
C VAL A 170 -6.50 31.07 14.91
N PHE A 171 -5.41 31.40 15.59
CA PHE A 171 -5.13 30.94 16.95
C PHE A 171 -4.41 31.99 17.80
N SER A 172 -4.36 31.76 19.12
CA SER A 172 -3.54 32.47 20.10
C SER A 172 -2.35 31.62 20.57
N LEU A 173 -1.39 32.27 21.24
CA LEU A 173 -0.22 31.63 21.84
C LEU A 173 -0.28 31.67 23.37
N LYS A 174 0.28 30.64 24.02
CA LYS A 174 0.40 30.60 25.48
C LYS A 174 1.42 31.63 25.93
N GLY A 175 1.00 32.54 26.81
CA GLY A 175 1.90 33.50 27.47
C GLY A 175 2.48 34.58 26.55
N GLY A 176 1.86 34.87 25.40
CA GLY A 176 2.37 35.90 24.49
C GLY A 176 1.28 36.61 23.69
N MET A 177 1.32 37.94 23.73
CA MET A 177 0.73 38.79 22.71
C MET A 177 1.85 39.21 21.73
N ALA A 178 1.54 39.29 20.44
CA ALA A 178 2.43 39.89 19.46
C ALA A 178 2.60 41.39 19.78
N SER A 179 3.83 41.84 20.04
CA SER A 179 4.13 43.27 20.23
C SER A 179 3.96 44.07 18.94
N ASP A 180 4.19 43.40 17.81
CA ASP A 180 4.13 43.93 16.47
C ASP A 180 3.29 42.96 15.61
N PHE A 181 2.34 43.49 14.84
CA PHE A 181 1.44 42.70 14.00
C PHE A 181 1.17 43.41 12.69
N LEU A 182 0.82 42.63 11.66
CA LEU A 182 0.60 43.12 10.32
C LEU A 182 -0.83 43.64 10.17
N LYS A 183 -0.98 44.80 9.52
CA LYS A 183 -2.30 45.29 9.09
C LYS A 183 -2.79 44.46 7.91
N VAL A 184 -4.10 44.44 7.68
CA VAL A 184 -4.71 43.74 6.54
C VAL A 184 -5.15 44.72 5.46
N ASN A 185 -5.12 44.27 4.20
CA ASN A 185 -5.71 44.92 3.05
C ASN A 185 -6.65 43.91 2.36
N THR A 186 -7.96 44.09 2.53
CA THR A 186 -8.99 43.18 2.01
C THR A 186 -9.40 43.50 0.56
N SER A 187 -8.78 44.48 -0.08
CA SER A 187 -9.09 44.88 -1.46
C SER A 187 -7.83 45.25 -2.25
N PRO A 188 -6.86 44.31 -2.39
CA PRO A 188 -5.70 44.51 -3.26
C PRO A 188 -6.12 44.62 -4.72
N LYS A 189 -5.32 45.30 -5.56
CA LYS A 189 -5.60 45.39 -6.99
C LYS A 189 -4.70 44.44 -7.78
N LEU A 190 -5.24 43.87 -8.85
CA LEU A 190 -4.47 43.08 -9.80
C LEU A 190 -3.32 43.91 -10.39
N ASN A 191 -2.24 43.22 -10.71
CA ASN A 191 -0.97 43.75 -11.23
C ASN A 191 -0.22 44.67 -10.26
N GLU A 192 -0.57 44.66 -8.97
CA GLU A 192 0.26 45.28 -7.93
C GLU A 192 1.39 44.35 -7.47
N THR A 193 2.51 44.95 -7.07
CA THR A 193 3.63 44.26 -6.45
C THR A 193 3.19 43.63 -5.13
N VAL A 194 3.52 42.36 -4.97
CA VAL A 194 3.29 41.60 -3.74
C VAL A 194 4.55 40.91 -3.27
N TYR A 195 4.64 40.64 -1.98
CA TYR A 195 5.78 39.99 -1.35
C TYR A 195 5.32 38.74 -0.62
N ALA A 196 5.82 37.59 -1.04
CA ALA A 196 5.63 36.33 -0.32
C ALA A 196 6.67 36.24 0.79
N VAL A 197 6.20 36.07 2.02
CA VAL A 197 7.06 35.98 3.20
C VAL A 197 6.93 34.61 3.83
N GLY A 198 8.06 33.98 4.13
CA GLY A 198 8.09 32.68 4.79
C GLY A 198 9.45 32.36 5.38
N ASN A 199 9.49 31.44 6.33
CA ASN A 199 10.75 30.93 6.85
C ASN A 199 11.28 29.80 5.95
N ALA A 200 12.45 30.00 5.36
CA ALA A 200 13.07 29.01 4.48
C ALA A 200 13.81 27.95 5.31
N LEU A 201 13.08 26.97 5.86
CA LEU A 201 13.64 25.77 6.50
C LEU A 201 14.68 26.06 7.61
N GLY A 202 14.48 27.15 8.37
CA GLY A 202 15.39 27.54 9.45
C GLY A 202 16.52 28.50 9.05
N GLU A 203 16.57 28.95 7.78
CA GLU A 203 17.51 29.99 7.31
C GLU A 203 17.04 31.42 7.65
N GLY A 204 15.84 31.55 8.23
CA GLY A 204 15.25 32.82 8.63
C GLY A 204 14.11 33.26 7.69
N ILE A 205 13.54 34.42 8.00
CA ILE A 205 12.41 34.99 7.24
C ILE A 205 12.93 35.51 5.90
N VAL A 206 12.45 34.90 4.84
CA VAL A 206 12.74 35.26 3.45
C VAL A 206 11.55 36.03 2.89
N ILE A 207 11.85 37.14 2.22
CA ILE A 207 10.88 37.98 1.52
C ILE A 207 11.22 37.89 0.04
N ARG A 208 10.23 37.53 -0.79
CA ARG A 208 10.39 37.46 -2.25
C ARG A 208 9.30 38.27 -2.91
N ASP A 209 9.67 39.15 -3.84
CA ASP A 209 8.74 39.99 -4.58
C ASP A 209 8.17 39.28 -5.81
N GLY A 210 7.08 39.82 -6.32
CA GLY A 210 6.41 39.41 -7.54
C GLY A 210 5.13 40.23 -7.75
N LEU A 211 4.22 39.72 -8.57
CA LEU A 211 2.97 40.41 -8.92
C LEU A 211 1.76 39.58 -8.52
N TYR A 212 0.71 40.23 -8.05
CA TYR A 212 -0.63 39.64 -7.97
C TYR A 212 -1.23 39.62 -9.37
N THR A 213 -1.25 38.47 -10.04
CA THR A 213 -1.44 38.40 -11.50
C THR A 213 -2.88 38.17 -11.91
N SER A 214 -3.60 37.32 -11.18
CA SER A 214 -4.95 36.89 -11.55
C SER A 214 -5.66 36.23 -10.39
N ASP A 215 -6.94 35.94 -10.59
CA ASP A 215 -7.76 35.17 -9.68
C ASP A 215 -8.25 33.90 -10.36
N THR A 216 -8.40 32.81 -9.59
CA THR A 216 -9.11 31.62 -10.05
C THR A 216 -10.22 31.25 -9.08
N PRO A 217 -11.44 30.94 -9.54
CA PRO A 217 -12.50 30.45 -8.66
C PRO A 217 -12.05 29.21 -7.88
N GLU A 218 -12.63 28.99 -6.70
CA GLU A 218 -12.52 27.70 -6.04
C GLU A 218 -13.19 26.58 -6.86
N ASP A 219 -12.58 25.38 -6.81
CA ASP A 219 -12.82 24.25 -7.69
C ASP A 219 -14.26 23.71 -7.65
N GLU A 220 -14.96 23.78 -6.51
CA GLU A 220 -16.26 23.12 -6.33
C GLU A 220 -17.41 24.03 -6.73
N ASN A 221 -17.52 25.22 -6.13
CA ASN A 221 -18.66 26.10 -6.33
C ASN A 221 -18.27 27.52 -6.76
N GLY A 222 -16.97 27.84 -6.81
CA GLY A 222 -16.49 29.19 -7.08
C GLY A 222 -16.92 30.22 -6.02
N GLU A 223 -17.19 29.77 -4.79
CA GLU A 223 -17.69 30.60 -3.68
C GLU A 223 -16.73 31.73 -3.28
N TRP A 224 -15.44 31.52 -3.49
CA TRP A 224 -14.41 32.55 -3.41
C TRP A 224 -13.45 32.39 -4.58
N LYS A 225 -12.53 33.33 -4.67
CA LYS A 225 -11.44 33.30 -5.64
C LYS A 225 -10.11 33.15 -4.92
N TRP A 226 -9.29 32.23 -5.38
CA TRP A 226 -7.90 32.14 -5.00
C TRP A 226 -7.08 33.20 -5.71
N MET A 227 -6.19 33.88 -4.98
CA MET A 227 -5.23 34.81 -5.56
C MET A 227 -4.10 34.03 -6.23
N ARG A 228 -3.72 34.42 -7.44
CA ARG A 228 -2.55 33.88 -8.14
C ARG A 228 -1.46 34.94 -8.20
N PHE A 229 -0.23 34.56 -7.87
CA PHE A 229 0.89 35.50 -7.80
C PHE A 229 2.19 34.88 -8.33
N SER A 230 3.12 35.73 -8.79
CA SER A 230 4.38 35.31 -9.41
C SER A 230 5.58 35.27 -8.46
N ALA A 231 5.46 35.85 -7.25
CA ALA A 231 6.56 35.83 -6.28
C ALA A 231 6.94 34.38 -5.96
N ALA A 232 8.24 34.07 -6.01
CA ALA A 232 8.70 32.70 -5.89
C ALA A 232 8.37 32.14 -4.50
N ALA A 233 7.77 30.95 -4.44
CA ALA A 233 7.46 30.25 -3.20
C ALA A 233 8.14 28.89 -3.18
N SER A 234 8.67 28.52 -2.02
CA SER A 234 9.32 27.24 -1.74
C SER A 234 8.69 26.62 -0.49
N PRO A 235 8.93 25.31 -0.22
CA PRO A 235 8.59 24.72 1.07
C PRO A 235 9.09 25.61 2.22
N GLY A 236 8.23 25.83 3.22
CA GLY A 236 8.43 26.81 4.29
C GLY A 236 7.57 28.07 4.16
N ASN A 237 7.22 28.51 2.94
CA ASN A 237 6.37 29.69 2.74
C ASN A 237 4.87 29.43 2.99
N SER A 238 4.45 28.17 2.95
CA SER A 238 3.05 27.80 3.24
C SER A 238 2.61 28.30 4.61
N GLY A 239 1.41 28.90 4.66
CA GLY A 239 0.86 29.57 5.84
C GLY A 239 1.38 30.99 6.08
N GLY A 240 2.43 31.42 5.36
CA GLY A 240 3.00 32.76 5.48
C GLY A 240 2.16 33.85 4.80
N PRO A 241 2.41 35.13 5.14
CA PRO A 241 1.64 36.22 4.58
C PRO A 241 2.11 36.58 3.16
N LEU A 242 1.15 36.85 2.29
CA LEU A 242 1.35 37.62 1.06
C LEU A 242 1.08 39.09 1.38
N LEU A 243 2.04 39.98 1.13
CA LEU A 243 1.99 41.39 1.51
C LEU A 243 1.90 42.30 0.29
N ASP A 244 1.25 43.45 0.42
CA ASP A 244 1.40 44.57 -0.51
C ASP A 244 2.67 45.41 -0.20
N LYS A 245 2.94 46.42 -1.02
CA LYS A 245 4.09 47.33 -0.87
C LYS A 245 4.09 48.16 0.42
N GLU A 246 2.94 48.28 1.08
CA GLU A 246 2.82 48.93 2.40
C GLU A 246 3.03 47.93 3.56
N GLY A 247 3.31 46.66 3.27
CA GLY A 247 3.48 45.62 4.28
C GLY A 247 2.17 45.14 4.89
N ARG A 248 1.03 45.38 4.21
CA ARG A 248 -0.28 44.90 4.67
C ARG A 248 -0.54 43.51 4.08
N VAL A 249 -1.08 42.61 4.88
CA VAL A 249 -1.45 41.26 4.42
C VAL A 249 -2.60 41.36 3.43
N VAL A 250 -2.42 40.75 2.26
CA VAL A 250 -3.45 40.60 1.23
C VAL A 250 -3.93 39.14 1.11
N GLY A 251 -3.12 38.17 1.56
CA GLY A 251 -3.50 36.76 1.57
C GLY A 251 -2.58 35.84 2.38
N ILE A 252 -2.95 34.56 2.47
CA ILE A 252 -2.16 33.47 3.03
C ILE A 252 -1.58 32.64 1.89
N VAL A 253 -0.27 32.46 1.82
CA VAL A 253 0.38 31.60 0.82
C VAL A 253 0.04 30.14 1.12
N LEU A 254 -0.51 29.40 0.15
CA LEU A 254 -0.95 28.01 0.38
C LEU A 254 -0.13 26.99 -0.41
N ARG A 255 -0.01 27.17 -1.72
CA ARG A 255 0.53 26.14 -2.62
C ARG A 255 1.04 26.71 -3.94
N LYS A 256 1.83 25.91 -4.66
CA LYS A 256 2.16 26.17 -6.06
C LYS A 256 1.01 25.73 -6.98
N SER A 257 0.81 26.44 -8.08
CA SER A 257 -0.09 25.97 -9.14
C SER A 257 0.47 24.71 -9.82
N ALA A 258 -0.40 23.76 -10.17
CA ALA A 258 0.02 22.51 -10.78
C ALA A 258 0.54 22.67 -12.22
N ASN A 259 -0.02 23.62 -12.98
CA ASN A 259 0.16 23.70 -14.44
C ASN A 259 0.95 24.94 -14.90
N GLU A 260 1.33 25.81 -13.97
CA GLU A 260 1.97 27.10 -14.30
C GLU A 260 2.99 27.47 -13.24
N ASN A 261 3.92 28.36 -13.60
CA ASN A 261 4.90 28.92 -12.67
C ASN A 261 4.32 30.07 -11.83
N LEU A 262 3.13 29.85 -11.26
CA LEU A 262 2.46 30.77 -10.33
C LEU A 262 2.17 30.06 -9.01
N ASN A 263 2.01 30.85 -7.96
CA ASN A 263 1.62 30.40 -6.63
C ASN A 263 0.19 30.84 -6.31
N ILE A 264 -0.43 30.16 -5.34
CA ILE A 264 -1.82 30.32 -4.95
C ILE A 264 -1.88 30.76 -3.48
N ALA A 265 -2.67 31.80 -3.22
CA ALA A 265 -2.96 32.30 -1.88
C ALA A 265 -4.47 32.42 -1.62
N LEU A 266 -4.88 32.23 -0.36
CA LEU A 266 -6.22 32.60 0.10
C LEU A 266 -6.27 34.11 0.34
N PRO A 267 -7.23 34.87 -0.23
CA PRO A 267 -7.40 36.27 0.12
C PRO A 267 -7.63 36.46 1.62
N ILE A 268 -6.96 37.44 2.24
CA ILE A 268 -7.09 37.69 3.68
C ILE A 268 -8.52 38.08 4.08
N ALA A 269 -9.29 38.62 3.13
CA ALA A 269 -10.70 38.94 3.30
C ALA A 269 -11.52 37.71 3.74
N GLU A 270 -11.18 36.51 3.24
CA GLU A 270 -11.86 35.27 3.60
C GLU A 270 -11.66 34.91 5.08
N VAL A 271 -10.48 35.20 5.63
CA VAL A 271 -10.12 34.94 7.04
C VAL A 271 -10.75 35.98 7.97
N VAL A 272 -10.75 37.25 7.54
CA VAL A 272 -11.36 38.36 8.29
C VAL A 272 -12.87 38.16 8.37
N ASN A 273 -13.52 37.81 7.25
CA ASN A 273 -14.97 37.64 7.15
C ASN A 273 -15.46 36.30 7.74
N ALA A 274 -14.58 35.32 7.96
CA ALA A 274 -14.93 34.08 8.62
C ALA A 274 -15.47 34.34 10.04
N LYS A 275 -16.50 33.58 10.42
CA LYS A 275 -17.17 33.73 11.73
C LYS A 275 -16.18 33.46 12.87
N GLU A 276 -16.15 34.36 13.85
CA GLU A 276 -15.41 34.14 15.10
C GLU A 276 -15.99 32.94 15.85
N ASN A 277 -15.14 32.22 16.58
CA ASN A 277 -15.53 31.11 17.45
C ASN A 277 -16.19 29.94 16.72
N LEU A 278 -15.81 29.72 15.44
CA LEU A 278 -16.36 28.65 14.62
C LEU A 278 -15.25 27.92 13.84
N ALA A 279 -15.28 26.59 13.91
CA ALA A 279 -14.59 25.70 12.99
C ALA A 279 -15.61 25.17 11.97
N THR A 280 -15.31 25.23 10.68
CA THR A 280 -16.15 24.68 9.61
C THR A 280 -15.40 23.58 8.87
N VAL A 281 -16.07 22.45 8.65
CA VAL A 281 -15.56 21.32 7.87
C VAL A 281 -16.47 21.11 6.67
N HIS A 282 -15.88 21.12 5.48
CA HIS A 282 -16.51 20.75 4.23
C HIS A 282 -15.55 19.84 3.45
N LYS A 283 -15.76 18.52 3.55
CA LYS A 283 -14.92 17.51 2.87
C LYS A 283 -15.72 16.67 1.91
N LYS A 284 -15.46 16.84 0.62
CA LYS A 284 -15.90 15.90 -0.42
C LYS A 284 -14.94 14.72 -0.48
N LEU A 285 -15.36 13.58 0.05
CA LEU A 285 -14.52 12.39 0.17
C LEU A 285 -14.97 11.33 -0.84
N LYS A 286 -13.99 10.73 -1.51
CA LYS A 286 -14.17 9.61 -2.44
C LYS A 286 -13.46 8.39 -1.87
N TYR A 287 -14.21 7.31 -1.63
CA TYR A 287 -13.67 6.02 -1.23
C TYR A 287 -13.64 5.07 -2.43
N PHE A 288 -12.56 4.30 -2.55
CA PHE A 288 -12.39 3.22 -3.53
C PHE A 288 -11.42 2.18 -2.96
N LEU A 289 -11.37 0.99 -3.55
CA LEU A 289 -10.45 -0.08 -3.17
C LEU A 289 -9.59 -0.49 -4.38
N ASP A 290 -8.35 -0.91 -4.12
CA ASP A 290 -7.38 -1.24 -5.19
C ASP A 290 -7.82 -2.41 -6.09
N ASN A 291 -8.79 -3.23 -5.66
CA ASN A 291 -9.19 -4.46 -6.36
C ASN A 291 -10.45 -4.31 -7.24
N MET A 292 -11.02 -3.10 -7.35
CA MET A 292 -12.21 -2.86 -8.17
C MET A 292 -12.33 -1.41 -8.62
N ASP A 293 -12.93 -1.19 -9.79
CA ASP A 293 -13.21 0.15 -10.31
C ASP A 293 -14.60 0.63 -9.86
N MET A 294 -14.77 0.70 -8.54
CA MET A 294 -16.01 1.15 -7.91
C MET A 294 -15.69 2.23 -6.89
N THR A 295 -16.53 3.25 -6.82
CA THR A 295 -16.26 4.42 -5.98
C THR A 295 -17.51 4.89 -5.27
N LYS A 296 -17.35 5.34 -4.03
CA LYS A 296 -18.41 6.00 -3.28
C LYS A 296 -17.95 7.40 -2.92
N MET A 297 -18.78 8.39 -3.24
CA MET A 297 -18.52 9.79 -2.92
C MET A 297 -19.69 10.34 -2.11
N ASP A 298 -19.35 11.15 -1.10
CA ASP A 298 -20.31 11.92 -0.31
C ASP A 298 -19.58 13.14 0.26
N THR A 299 -20.33 14.12 0.77
CA THR A 299 -19.79 15.34 1.37
C THR A 299 -20.05 15.34 2.86
N LEU A 300 -18.98 15.51 3.64
CA LEU A 300 -19.03 15.73 5.07
C LEU A 300 -19.14 17.23 5.35
N GLU A 301 -20.21 17.61 6.02
CA GLU A 301 -20.42 18.95 6.58
C GLU A 301 -20.42 18.86 8.10
N ALA A 302 -19.57 19.64 8.77
CA ALA A 302 -19.59 19.74 10.22
C ALA A 302 -19.16 21.12 10.71
N THR A 303 -19.61 21.48 11.91
CA THR A 303 -19.19 22.70 12.58
C THR A 303 -18.87 22.45 14.04
N PHE A 304 -17.87 23.15 14.57
CA PHE A 304 -17.47 23.03 15.97
C PHE A 304 -17.38 24.42 16.62
N THR A 305 -17.88 24.54 17.84
CA THR A 305 -17.73 25.75 18.65
C THR A 305 -16.27 25.89 19.10
N LEU A 306 -15.72 27.09 18.94
CA LEU A 306 -14.40 27.52 19.41
C LEU A 306 -14.58 28.60 20.50
N PRO A 307 -13.56 28.95 21.32
CA PRO A 307 -12.17 28.53 21.24
C PRO A 307 -11.88 27.14 21.83
N LYS A 308 -11.00 26.39 21.17
CA LYS A 308 -10.50 25.06 21.62
C LYS A 308 -8.99 24.99 21.55
N SER A 309 -8.36 24.15 22.37
CA SER A 309 -6.94 23.85 22.16
C SER A 309 -6.74 23.10 20.83
N TYR A 310 -5.50 23.08 20.34
CA TYR A 310 -5.14 22.27 19.18
C TYR A 310 -5.55 20.80 19.37
N GLN A 311 -5.23 20.19 20.52
CA GLN A 311 -5.53 18.79 20.77
C GLN A 311 -7.04 18.52 20.86
N GLU A 312 -7.81 19.44 21.46
CA GLU A 312 -9.27 19.31 21.57
C GLU A 312 -9.93 19.32 20.19
N LEU A 313 -9.60 20.31 19.36
CA LEU A 313 -10.15 20.42 18.00
C LEU A 313 -9.68 19.27 17.11
N ASN A 314 -8.40 18.92 17.14
CA ASN A 314 -7.87 17.84 16.30
C ASN A 314 -8.60 16.52 16.57
N ARG A 315 -8.79 16.18 17.86
CA ARG A 315 -9.51 14.97 18.24
C ARG A 315 -10.94 14.97 17.71
N GLU A 316 -11.69 16.06 17.86
CA GLU A 316 -13.06 16.13 17.36
C GLU A 316 -13.15 16.04 15.82
N LEU A 317 -12.19 16.64 15.11
CA LEU A 317 -12.10 16.53 13.66
C LEU A 317 -11.82 15.07 13.24
N VAL A 318 -10.85 14.41 13.87
CA VAL A 318 -10.52 12.99 13.62
C VAL A 318 -11.73 12.09 13.94
N ASP A 319 -12.39 12.32 15.08
CA ASP A 319 -13.59 11.58 15.52
C ASP A 319 -14.82 11.84 14.63
N THR A 320 -14.76 12.84 13.75
CA THR A 320 -15.81 13.14 12.77
C THR A 320 -15.47 12.59 11.38
N VAL A 321 -14.24 12.79 10.91
CA VAL A 321 -13.80 12.39 9.56
C VAL A 321 -13.66 10.86 9.44
N ASN A 322 -13.10 10.19 10.46
CA ASN A 322 -12.83 8.76 10.36
C ASN A 322 -14.10 7.90 10.28
N PRO A 323 -15.13 8.10 11.13
CA PRO A 323 -16.39 7.37 10.98
C PRO A 323 -17.08 7.64 9.65
N PHE A 324 -16.93 8.85 9.08
CA PHE A 324 -17.45 9.16 7.77
C PHE A 324 -16.76 8.34 6.66
N SER A 325 -15.43 8.22 6.68
CA SER A 325 -14.69 7.34 5.76
C SER A 325 -15.15 5.88 5.88
N VAL A 326 -15.35 5.37 7.10
CA VAL A 326 -15.90 4.02 7.35
C VAL A 326 -17.31 3.88 6.76
N LYS A 327 -18.18 4.89 6.93
CA LYS A 327 -19.52 4.91 6.33
C LYS A 327 -19.44 4.81 4.80
N LEU A 328 -18.52 5.52 4.16
CA LEU A 328 -18.34 5.45 2.71
C LEU A 328 -17.89 4.07 2.24
N LEU A 329 -16.92 3.46 2.92
CA LEU A 329 -16.50 2.10 2.63
C LEU A 329 -17.65 1.10 2.78
N GLN A 330 -18.42 1.19 3.87
CA GLN A 330 -19.57 0.31 4.08
C GLN A 330 -20.65 0.50 3.00
N ALA A 331 -20.94 1.75 2.62
CA ALA A 331 -21.88 2.04 1.54
C ALA A 331 -21.36 1.54 0.18
N LEU A 332 -20.07 1.72 -0.12
CA LEU A 332 -19.42 1.18 -1.32
C LEU A 332 -19.64 -0.34 -1.43
N LEU A 333 -19.36 -1.07 -0.36
CA LEU A 333 -19.54 -2.53 -0.34
C LEU A 333 -21.02 -2.94 -0.40
N ALA A 334 -21.90 -2.25 0.32
CA ALA A 334 -23.32 -2.58 0.35
C ALA A 334 -24.03 -2.32 -0.99
N GLU A 335 -23.73 -1.19 -1.65
CA GLU A 335 -24.32 -0.81 -2.94
C GLU A 335 -23.87 -1.73 -4.08
N ASN A 336 -22.68 -2.32 -3.95
CA ASN A 336 -22.10 -3.19 -4.97
C ASN A 336 -22.11 -4.68 -4.58
N ARG A 337 -22.79 -5.06 -3.50
CA ARG A 337 -22.78 -6.44 -2.95
C ARG A 337 -23.12 -7.54 -3.98
N ASP A 338 -23.96 -7.21 -4.96
CA ASP A 338 -24.46 -8.14 -5.97
C ASP A 338 -23.55 -8.17 -7.22
N THR A 339 -22.60 -7.23 -7.32
CA THR A 339 -21.67 -7.08 -8.46
C THR A 339 -20.21 -7.31 -8.08
N ILE A 340 -19.87 -7.36 -6.78
CA ILE A 340 -18.54 -7.74 -6.29
C ILE A 340 -18.44 -9.25 -6.03
N PHE A 341 -17.22 -9.80 -6.07
CA PHE A 341 -17.00 -11.18 -5.60
C PHE A 341 -17.52 -11.33 -4.16
N PRO A 342 -18.31 -12.37 -3.85
CA PRO A 342 -18.51 -13.60 -4.62
C PRO A 342 -19.71 -13.65 -5.59
N ASN A 343 -20.44 -12.55 -5.77
CA ASN A 343 -21.66 -12.51 -6.59
C ASN A 343 -21.43 -11.92 -7.99
N GLY A 344 -20.34 -11.17 -8.16
CA GLY A 344 -19.99 -10.50 -9.40
C GLY A 344 -19.71 -11.45 -10.57
N LYS A 345 -19.79 -10.89 -11.78
CA LYS A 345 -19.46 -11.58 -13.03
C LYS A 345 -18.07 -12.23 -12.95
N GLY A 346 -17.92 -13.46 -13.43
CA GLY A 346 -16.65 -14.22 -13.34
C GLY A 346 -16.48 -15.04 -12.04
N SER A 347 -17.26 -14.78 -10.99
CA SER A 347 -17.14 -15.54 -9.72
C SER A 347 -17.35 -17.06 -9.88
N ALA A 348 -18.17 -17.48 -10.84
CA ALA A 348 -18.36 -18.90 -11.15
C ALA A 348 -17.05 -19.60 -11.55
N ILE A 349 -16.15 -18.90 -12.26
CA ILE A 349 -14.82 -19.41 -12.63
C ILE A 349 -13.95 -19.56 -11.38
N LEU A 350 -13.99 -18.58 -10.47
CA LEU A 350 -13.25 -18.63 -9.21
C LEU A 350 -13.69 -19.80 -8.31
N PHE A 351 -14.97 -20.20 -8.36
CA PHE A 351 -15.45 -21.40 -7.66
C PHE A 351 -15.04 -22.74 -8.29
N GLN A 352 -14.58 -22.72 -9.55
CA GLN A 352 -13.98 -23.89 -10.21
C GLN A 352 -12.46 -23.93 -10.04
N LYS A 353 -11.85 -22.87 -9.51
CA LYS A 353 -10.40 -22.75 -9.44
C LYS A 353 -9.82 -23.74 -8.42
N ASN A 354 -8.99 -24.65 -8.92
CA ASN A 354 -8.19 -25.58 -8.14
C ASN A 354 -6.72 -25.50 -8.58
N SER A 355 -6.15 -24.30 -8.52
CA SER A 355 -4.74 -24.05 -8.89
C SER A 355 -3.90 -23.72 -7.65
N THR A 356 -2.64 -24.15 -7.67
CA THR A 356 -1.68 -23.81 -6.61
C THR A 356 -1.24 -22.35 -6.69
N ALA A 357 -1.34 -21.62 -5.58
CA ALA A 357 -0.83 -20.27 -5.42
C ALA A 357 0.05 -20.17 -4.17
N HIS A 358 1.38 -20.20 -4.35
CA HIS A 358 2.35 -20.00 -3.25
C HIS A 358 2.58 -18.53 -2.90
N PHE A 359 2.27 -17.63 -3.83
CA PHE A 359 2.28 -16.19 -3.64
C PHE A 359 0.84 -15.70 -3.45
N PRO A 360 0.57 -14.68 -2.61
CA PRO A 360 -0.77 -14.15 -2.45
C PRO A 360 -1.28 -13.54 -3.76
N ASN A 361 -2.32 -14.15 -4.33
CA ASN A 361 -3.05 -13.57 -5.44
C ASN A 361 -4.25 -12.79 -4.89
N LEU A 362 -4.61 -11.69 -5.54
CA LEU A 362 -5.79 -10.89 -5.20
C LEU A 362 -6.90 -11.19 -6.20
N ILE A 363 -8.12 -11.34 -5.71
CA ILE A 363 -9.33 -11.35 -6.53
C ILE A 363 -9.65 -9.89 -6.89
N VAL A 364 -9.55 -9.57 -8.17
CA VAL A 364 -9.67 -8.21 -8.73
C VAL A 364 -10.69 -8.21 -9.86
N GLN A 365 -11.47 -7.14 -9.97
CA GLN A 365 -12.30 -6.89 -11.14
C GLN A 365 -11.44 -6.40 -12.30
N GLY A 366 -11.35 -7.18 -13.38
CA GLY A 366 -10.70 -6.81 -14.62
C GLY A 366 -11.47 -5.76 -15.41
N GLU A 367 -10.83 -5.22 -16.45
CA GLU A 367 -11.43 -4.21 -17.35
C GLU A 367 -12.66 -4.74 -18.12
N ASP A 368 -12.78 -6.06 -18.28
CA ASP A 368 -13.93 -6.74 -18.88
C ASP A 368 -15.11 -6.96 -17.90
N GLY A 369 -14.95 -6.44 -16.67
CA GLY A 369 -15.88 -6.54 -15.56
C GLY A 369 -15.88 -7.90 -14.85
N ASN A 370 -15.05 -8.86 -15.27
CA ASN A 370 -14.94 -10.17 -14.61
C ASN A 370 -14.06 -10.08 -13.36
N TRP A 371 -14.44 -10.82 -12.33
CA TRP A 371 -13.61 -11.04 -11.16
C TRP A 371 -12.66 -12.21 -11.40
N ASP A 372 -11.36 -11.94 -11.34
CA ASP A 372 -10.29 -12.90 -11.64
C ASP A 372 -9.13 -12.81 -10.66
N LEU A 373 -8.20 -13.77 -10.74
CA LEU A 373 -7.00 -13.80 -9.90
C LEU A 373 -5.85 -13.02 -10.54
N TYR A 374 -5.36 -12.02 -9.82
CA TYR A 374 -4.21 -11.22 -10.22
C TYR A 374 -3.05 -11.41 -9.25
N SER A 375 -1.84 -11.38 -9.80
CA SER A 375 -0.58 -11.29 -9.07
C SER A 375 0.19 -10.06 -9.56
N PRO A 376 1.19 -9.56 -8.81
CA PRO A 376 2.11 -8.56 -9.31
C PRO A 376 2.66 -8.95 -10.69
N LYS A 377 2.72 -7.97 -11.62
CA LYS A 377 3.27 -8.20 -12.98
C LYS A 377 4.73 -8.64 -12.94
N GLU A 378 5.47 -8.11 -11.97
CA GLU A 378 6.85 -8.46 -11.69
C GLU A 378 7.01 -8.76 -10.20
N THR A 379 7.83 -9.78 -9.91
CA THR A 379 8.21 -10.14 -8.54
C THR A 379 9.72 -10.22 -8.42
N SER A 380 10.26 -9.74 -7.31
CA SER A 380 11.65 -9.93 -6.91
C SER A 380 11.77 -11.03 -5.88
N ARG A 381 12.95 -11.66 -5.82
CA ARG A 381 13.29 -12.66 -4.81
C ARG A 381 14.60 -12.28 -4.11
N SER A 382 14.58 -12.31 -2.79
CA SER A 382 15.76 -12.11 -1.94
C SER A 382 16.05 -13.39 -1.15
N ASP A 383 17.33 -13.75 -1.07
CA ASP A 383 17.82 -14.82 -0.19
C ASP A 383 17.97 -14.26 1.23
N LEU A 384 17.52 -15.03 2.22
CA LEU A 384 17.58 -14.67 3.64
C LEU A 384 18.60 -15.53 4.41
N GLY A 385 19.32 -16.43 3.72
CA GLY A 385 20.22 -17.41 4.31
C GLY A 385 19.48 -18.65 4.81
N THR A 386 20.23 -19.75 4.95
CA THR A 386 19.74 -21.03 5.53
C THR A 386 18.42 -21.50 4.89
N ASN A 387 18.32 -21.47 3.55
CA ASN A 387 17.13 -21.82 2.76
C ASN A 387 15.87 -20.94 2.95
N GLY A 388 16.00 -19.82 3.68
CA GLY A 388 14.99 -18.79 3.78
C GLY A 388 14.99 -17.87 2.57
N TYR A 389 13.82 -17.36 2.20
CA TYR A 389 13.70 -16.40 1.11
C TYR A 389 12.49 -15.50 1.29
N LEU A 390 12.52 -14.36 0.60
CA LEU A 390 11.38 -13.47 0.43
C LEU A 390 11.11 -13.32 -1.07
N VAL A 391 9.91 -13.65 -1.52
CA VAL A 391 9.40 -13.26 -2.83
C VAL A 391 8.43 -12.12 -2.62
N TYR A 392 8.50 -11.05 -3.43
CA TYR A 392 7.66 -9.88 -3.25
C TYR A 392 7.40 -9.12 -4.55
N GLY A 393 6.30 -8.36 -4.58
CA GLY A 393 5.92 -7.51 -5.70
C GLY A 393 4.84 -6.52 -5.28
N THR A 394 4.54 -5.56 -6.15
CA THR A 394 3.53 -4.52 -5.87
C THR A 394 2.33 -4.66 -6.80
N MET A 395 1.15 -4.38 -6.27
CA MET A 395 -0.09 -4.28 -7.04
C MET A 395 -1.00 -3.25 -6.35
N GLY A 396 -1.52 -2.30 -7.13
CA GLY A 396 -2.16 -1.12 -6.56
C GLY A 396 -1.22 -0.38 -5.60
N ASN A 397 -1.73 0.00 -4.43
CA ASN A 397 -0.97 0.70 -3.39
C ASN A 397 -0.35 -0.26 -2.37
N SER A 398 -0.36 -1.57 -2.63
CA SER A 398 0.01 -2.60 -1.66
C SER A 398 1.23 -3.39 -2.11
N PHE A 399 2.10 -3.68 -1.14
CA PHE A 399 3.23 -4.57 -1.29
C PHE A 399 2.83 -5.98 -0.83
N TYR A 400 2.99 -6.96 -1.69
CA TYR A 400 2.66 -8.35 -1.44
C TYR A 400 3.92 -9.16 -1.27
N MET A 401 3.91 -10.11 -0.35
CA MET A 401 5.08 -10.96 -0.12
C MET A 401 4.70 -12.39 0.25
N ASN A 402 5.58 -13.32 -0.12
CA ASN A 402 5.70 -14.65 0.44
C ASN A 402 7.05 -14.74 1.16
N LEU A 403 7.01 -14.83 2.49
CA LEU A 403 8.18 -14.95 3.35
C LEU A 403 8.31 -16.39 3.82
N LYS A 404 9.38 -17.06 3.40
CA LYS A 404 9.82 -18.34 3.95
C LYS A 404 10.94 -18.11 4.96
N LYS A 405 10.75 -18.62 6.18
CA LYS A 405 11.77 -18.49 7.23
C LYS A 405 13.05 -19.27 6.88
N PRO A 406 14.23 -18.78 7.31
CA PRO A 406 15.44 -19.60 7.43
C PRO A 406 15.19 -20.87 8.27
N ASP A 407 15.80 -22.00 7.92
CA ASP A 407 15.54 -23.30 8.56
C ASP A 407 15.95 -23.32 10.06
N ASP A 408 16.88 -22.44 10.46
CA ASP A 408 17.38 -22.24 11.82
C ASP A 408 16.53 -21.30 12.68
N LEU A 409 15.56 -20.59 12.10
CA LEU A 409 14.61 -19.75 12.83
C LEU A 409 13.38 -20.59 13.23
N PRO A 410 12.97 -20.64 14.51
CA PRO A 410 11.71 -21.28 14.89
C PRO A 410 10.50 -20.57 14.26
N LEU A 411 9.52 -21.31 13.73
CA LEU A 411 8.34 -20.72 13.08
C LEU A 411 7.56 -19.78 14.00
N GLU A 412 7.40 -20.17 15.27
CA GLU A 412 6.64 -19.42 16.25
C GLU A 412 7.25 -18.03 16.54
N SER A 413 8.57 -17.89 16.44
CA SER A 413 9.24 -16.58 16.58
C SER A 413 8.77 -15.58 15.53
N LEU A 414 8.49 -16.04 14.30
CA LEU A 414 7.96 -15.18 13.23
C LEU A 414 6.54 -14.69 13.53
N TYR A 415 5.77 -15.47 14.29
CA TYR A 415 4.38 -15.17 14.65
C TYR A 415 4.25 -14.36 15.94
N LYS A 416 5.17 -14.52 16.89
CA LYS A 416 5.13 -13.84 18.19
C LYS A 416 5.98 -12.59 18.29
N ASP A 417 7.07 -12.50 17.54
CA ASP A 417 7.99 -11.36 17.63
C ASP A 417 7.94 -10.51 16.36
N SER A 418 7.25 -9.37 16.45
CA SER A 418 7.15 -8.40 15.36
C SER A 418 8.49 -7.83 14.93
N LYS A 419 9.46 -7.70 15.84
CA LYS A 419 10.81 -7.27 15.49
C LYS A 419 11.51 -8.35 14.67
N ALA A 420 11.46 -9.60 15.10
CA ALA A 420 12.06 -10.71 14.35
C ALA A 420 11.46 -10.82 12.93
N TYR A 421 10.15 -10.65 12.80
CA TYR A 421 9.48 -10.58 11.49
C TYR A 421 9.99 -9.43 10.63
N MET A 422 9.97 -8.20 11.15
CA MET A 422 10.32 -7.03 10.35
C MET A 422 11.81 -6.98 10.00
N ASP A 423 12.69 -7.39 10.92
CA ASP A 423 14.13 -7.51 10.65
C ASP A 423 14.39 -8.50 9.50
N LEU A 424 13.64 -9.61 9.47
CA LEU A 424 13.74 -10.59 8.39
C LEU A 424 13.24 -10.02 7.05
N VAL A 425 12.15 -9.24 7.06
CA VAL A 425 11.67 -8.52 5.88
C VAL A 425 12.71 -7.50 5.39
N LEU A 426 13.33 -6.72 6.28
CA LEU A 426 14.35 -5.70 5.95
C LEU A 426 15.68 -6.28 5.45
N LYS A 427 15.96 -7.57 5.73
CA LYS A 427 17.04 -8.29 5.04
C LYS A 427 16.74 -8.44 3.55
N GLY A 428 15.49 -8.75 3.21
CA GLY A 428 15.04 -8.98 1.83
C GLY A 428 14.61 -7.73 1.06
N VAL A 429 14.11 -6.69 1.74
CA VAL A 429 13.61 -5.44 1.15
C VAL A 429 14.42 -4.26 1.67
N ASN A 430 14.91 -3.42 0.77
CA ASN A 430 15.67 -2.24 1.16
C ASN A 430 14.75 -1.05 1.45
N ILE A 431 14.62 -0.72 2.73
CA ILE A 431 14.10 0.58 3.17
C ILE A 431 15.31 1.43 3.56
N THR A 432 15.38 2.66 3.05
CA THR A 432 16.50 3.57 3.32
C THR A 432 16.01 4.88 3.92
N ARG A 433 16.81 5.45 4.81
CA ARG A 433 16.68 6.84 5.25
C ARG A 433 17.63 7.72 4.43
N GLN A 434 17.09 8.77 3.80
CA GLN A 434 17.89 9.76 3.09
C GLN A 434 18.51 10.74 4.10
N ILE A 435 19.82 10.98 4.01
CA ILE A 435 20.55 11.99 4.79
C ILE A 435 21.48 12.75 3.82
N GLY A 436 21.16 14.01 3.52
CA GLY A 436 21.85 14.74 2.44
C GLY A 436 21.77 13.94 1.12
N PRO A 437 22.89 13.67 0.43
CA PRO A 437 22.93 12.81 -0.76
C PRO A 437 22.94 11.30 -0.47
N GLU A 438 23.16 10.88 0.78
CA GLU A 438 23.32 9.47 1.15
C GLU A 438 21.97 8.77 1.41
N LYS A 439 21.85 7.52 0.95
CA LYS A 439 20.79 6.58 1.35
C LYS A 439 21.36 5.56 2.33
N VAL A 440 20.92 5.60 3.58
CA VAL A 440 21.37 4.65 4.62
C VAL A 440 20.31 3.58 4.83
N LYS A 441 20.67 2.30 4.68
CA LYS A 441 19.72 1.19 4.88
C LYS A 441 19.26 1.09 6.34
N VAL A 442 17.96 0.91 6.51
CA VAL A 442 17.31 0.56 7.76
C VAL A 442 17.41 -0.95 7.96
N THR A 443 17.95 -1.38 9.10
CA THR A 443 18.17 -2.80 9.45
C THR A 443 17.18 -3.31 10.49
N SER A 444 16.51 -2.42 11.23
CA SER A 444 15.42 -2.76 12.15
C SER A 444 14.47 -1.58 12.33
N LEU A 445 13.17 -1.85 12.48
CA LEU A 445 12.18 -0.87 12.98
C LEU A 445 11.87 -1.06 14.48
N GLY A 446 12.55 -1.99 15.15
CA GLY A 446 12.17 -2.43 16.49
C GLY A 446 10.87 -3.25 16.51
N LYS A 447 10.23 -3.31 17.68
CA LYS A 447 8.93 -3.96 17.84
C LYS A 447 7.83 -3.05 17.30
N ALA A 448 6.78 -3.66 16.75
CA ALA A 448 5.56 -2.93 16.42
C ALA A 448 4.96 -2.33 17.69
N ASP A 449 4.40 -1.12 17.59
CA ASP A 449 3.71 -0.47 18.71
C ASP A 449 2.22 -0.89 18.77
N THR A 450 1.72 -1.48 17.68
CA THR A 450 0.35 -1.94 17.50
C THR A 450 0.39 -3.35 16.94
N GLU A 451 -0.20 -4.30 17.67
CA GLU A 451 -0.27 -5.70 17.28
C GLU A 451 -1.61 -6.32 17.69
N TYR A 452 -2.30 -6.97 16.75
CA TYR A 452 -3.53 -7.72 17.03
C TYR A 452 -3.82 -8.75 15.92
N ILE A 453 -4.78 -9.64 16.17
CA ILE A 453 -5.25 -10.60 15.17
C ILE A 453 -6.54 -10.06 14.54
N HIS A 454 -6.54 -9.89 13.23
CA HIS A 454 -7.74 -9.67 12.44
C HIS A 454 -8.25 -11.01 11.89
N ARG A 455 -9.53 -11.29 12.09
CA ARG A 455 -10.22 -12.42 11.47
C ARG A 455 -11.02 -11.90 10.29
N ASP A 456 -10.75 -12.46 9.13
CA ASP A 456 -11.47 -12.12 7.91
C ASP A 456 -12.79 -12.89 7.79
N SER A 457 -13.58 -12.61 6.76
CA SER A 457 -14.92 -13.19 6.57
C SER A 457 -14.91 -14.71 6.38
N TYR A 458 -13.74 -15.30 6.14
CA TYR A 458 -13.53 -16.73 5.92
C TYR A 458 -12.82 -17.43 7.09
N GLY A 459 -12.65 -16.72 8.23
CA GLY A 459 -12.07 -17.28 9.45
C GLY A 459 -10.55 -17.45 9.41
N ARG A 460 -9.87 -16.83 8.44
CA ARG A 460 -8.40 -16.77 8.41
C ARG A 460 -7.92 -15.72 9.40
N LYS A 461 -6.79 -16.01 10.06
CA LYS A 461 -6.22 -15.15 11.10
C LYS A 461 -5.02 -14.38 10.55
N TRP A 462 -5.21 -13.09 10.34
CA TRP A 462 -4.19 -12.15 9.91
C TRP A 462 -3.53 -11.50 11.11
N LEU A 463 -2.21 -11.66 11.24
CA LEU A 463 -1.39 -10.93 12.20
C LEU A 463 -1.22 -9.50 11.69
N VAL A 464 -1.87 -8.55 12.35
CA VAL A 464 -1.79 -7.13 12.01
C VAL A 464 -0.77 -6.48 12.91
N ARG A 465 0.25 -5.87 12.29
CA ARG A 465 1.35 -5.23 13.00
C ARG A 465 1.66 -3.88 12.36
N SER A 466 1.94 -2.86 13.16
CA SER A 466 2.30 -1.55 12.66
C SER A 466 3.51 -0.95 13.37
N TRP A 467 4.41 -0.36 12.59
CA TRP A 467 5.66 0.25 13.04
C TRP A 467 5.68 1.73 12.68
N PRO A 468 5.97 2.62 13.64
CA PRO A 468 6.22 4.02 13.34
C PRO A 468 7.60 4.21 12.69
N ILE A 469 7.71 5.25 11.88
CA ILE A 469 8.96 5.82 11.38
C ILE A 469 8.96 7.27 11.86
N GLU A 470 9.52 7.48 13.05
CA GLU A 470 9.27 8.70 13.83
C GLU A 470 9.80 9.96 13.16
N TYR A 471 10.95 9.88 12.49
CA TYR A 471 11.62 11.04 11.90
C TYR A 471 10.85 11.67 10.71
N SER A 472 9.85 10.99 10.16
CA SER A 472 9.11 11.42 8.97
C SER A 472 7.59 11.38 9.12
N ASP A 473 7.08 11.14 10.34
CA ASP A 473 5.65 10.94 10.62
C ASP A 473 4.99 9.90 9.70
N GLU A 474 5.68 8.77 9.52
CA GLU A 474 5.17 7.67 8.71
C GLU A 474 4.91 6.42 9.54
N ARG A 475 4.12 5.52 8.98
CA ARG A 475 3.91 4.19 9.53
C ARG A 475 3.98 3.14 8.43
N ILE A 476 4.41 1.95 8.81
CA ILE A 476 4.23 0.73 8.03
C ILE A 476 3.19 -0.12 8.73
N VAL A 477 2.26 -0.69 7.97
CA VAL A 477 1.33 -1.70 8.46
C VAL A 477 1.44 -2.96 7.62
N ALA A 478 1.54 -4.12 8.27
CA ALA A 478 1.56 -5.43 7.64
C ALA A 478 0.39 -6.29 8.14
N PHE A 479 -0.28 -6.96 7.20
CA PHE A 479 -1.26 -8.02 7.44
C PHE A 479 -0.60 -9.32 6.99
N SER A 480 -0.21 -10.17 7.93
CA SER A 480 0.49 -11.42 7.65
C SER A 480 -0.39 -12.62 7.97
N LEU A 481 -0.63 -13.49 6.99
CA LEU A 481 -1.32 -14.76 7.18
C LEU A 481 -0.27 -15.88 7.37
N PRO A 482 -0.25 -16.53 8.56
CA PRO A 482 0.59 -17.70 8.82
C PRO A 482 0.32 -18.84 7.82
N VAL A 483 1.40 -19.42 7.28
CA VAL A 483 1.38 -20.61 6.42
C VAL A 483 2.51 -21.56 6.82
N PRO A 484 2.49 -22.85 6.40
CA PRO A 484 3.61 -23.75 6.69
C PRO A 484 4.96 -23.17 6.26
N GLY A 485 5.90 -23.10 7.20
CA GLY A 485 7.25 -22.59 6.93
C GLY A 485 7.39 -21.07 6.80
N GLY A 486 6.34 -20.28 7.06
CA GLY A 486 6.45 -18.83 6.99
C GLY A 486 5.11 -18.08 7.08
N CYS A 487 4.99 -17.02 6.27
CA CYS A 487 3.76 -16.24 6.11
C CYS A 487 3.68 -15.59 4.72
N ILE A 488 2.46 -15.39 4.23
CA ILE A 488 2.19 -14.45 3.14
C ILE A 488 1.68 -13.14 3.75
N SER A 489 2.05 -12.00 3.17
CA SER A 489 1.65 -10.70 3.74
C SER A 489 1.24 -9.68 2.68
N MET A 490 0.34 -8.79 3.09
CA MET A 490 0.09 -7.50 2.46
C MET A 490 0.69 -6.40 3.34
N MET A 491 1.30 -5.38 2.75
CA MET A 491 1.95 -4.31 3.50
C MET A 491 1.76 -2.96 2.80
N ARG A 492 1.52 -1.91 3.60
CA ARG A 492 1.43 -0.52 3.13
C ARG A 492 2.27 0.39 4.01
N ARG A 493 2.78 1.47 3.42
CA ARG A 493 3.54 2.56 4.07
C ARG A 493 2.94 3.89 3.68
N GLY A 494 2.88 4.83 4.61
CA GLY A 494 2.46 6.20 4.32
C GLY A 494 2.51 7.07 5.57
N GLN A 495 2.02 8.30 5.45
CA GLN A 495 1.85 9.20 6.60
C GLN A 495 0.96 8.54 7.67
N SER A 496 1.26 8.78 8.94
CA SER A 496 0.63 8.08 10.07
C SER A 496 -0.89 8.11 10.04
N GLY A 497 -1.49 9.28 9.80
CA GLY A 497 -2.94 9.44 9.67
C GLY A 497 -3.54 8.61 8.55
N HIS A 498 -2.97 8.66 7.34
CA HIS A 498 -3.46 7.88 6.20
C HIS A 498 -3.35 6.36 6.44
N VAL A 499 -2.30 5.91 7.13
CA VAL A 499 -2.13 4.49 7.45
C VAL A 499 -3.20 4.03 8.42
N GLU A 500 -3.38 4.74 9.54
CA GLU A 500 -4.31 4.35 10.58
C GLU A 500 -5.77 4.47 10.16
N ASP A 501 -6.09 5.52 9.39
CA ASP A 501 -7.48 5.91 9.12
C ASP A 501 -7.97 5.44 7.75
N GLY A 502 -7.07 4.96 6.88
CA GLY A 502 -7.40 4.44 5.54
C GLY A 502 -6.79 3.07 5.26
N HIS A 503 -5.45 2.96 5.26
CA HIS A 503 -4.78 1.73 4.80
C HIS A 503 -5.15 0.51 5.65
N VAL A 504 -5.30 0.66 6.97
CA VAL A 504 -5.76 -0.43 7.85
C VAL A 504 -7.18 -0.89 7.47
N LEU A 505 -8.08 0.04 7.11
CA LEU A 505 -9.44 -0.30 6.69
C LEU A 505 -9.42 -1.08 5.38
N ASP A 506 -8.67 -0.59 4.39
CA ASP A 506 -8.56 -1.25 3.09
C ASP A 506 -8.00 -2.66 3.21
N LEU A 507 -6.90 -2.84 3.96
CA LEU A 507 -6.27 -4.15 4.11
C LEU A 507 -7.14 -5.17 4.84
N LYS A 508 -8.05 -4.73 5.74
CA LYS A 508 -9.07 -5.62 6.33
C LYS A 508 -10.04 -6.14 5.29
N VAL A 509 -10.47 -5.28 4.35
CA VAL A 509 -11.38 -5.71 3.28
C VAL A 509 -10.64 -6.56 2.26
N LEU A 510 -9.47 -6.14 1.81
CA LEU A 510 -8.67 -6.87 0.82
C LEU A 510 -8.26 -8.27 1.32
N ALA A 511 -8.16 -8.47 2.63
CA ALA A 511 -7.93 -9.80 3.21
C ALA A 511 -8.95 -10.83 2.69
N ASP A 512 -10.24 -10.46 2.59
CA ASP A 512 -11.30 -11.33 2.06
C ASP A 512 -11.08 -11.73 0.60
N PHE A 513 -10.29 -10.98 -0.17
CA PHE A 513 -10.07 -11.20 -1.59
C PHE A 513 -8.76 -11.95 -1.88
N ILE A 514 -8.02 -12.39 -0.86
CA ILE A 514 -6.78 -13.14 -1.07
C ILE A 514 -7.06 -14.60 -1.42
N TYR A 515 -6.46 -15.08 -2.51
CA TYR A 515 -6.38 -16.48 -2.89
C TYR A 515 -4.96 -17.00 -2.63
N VAL A 516 -4.84 -18.08 -1.86
CA VAL A 516 -3.55 -18.67 -1.48
C VAL A 516 -3.71 -20.15 -1.15
N SER A 517 -2.70 -20.96 -1.51
CA SER A 517 -2.60 -22.38 -1.16
C SER A 517 -1.59 -22.58 -0.03
N TYR A 518 -1.79 -23.60 0.80
CA TYR A 518 -0.85 -23.92 1.87
C TYR A 518 0.11 -25.00 1.41
N TYR A 519 1.41 -24.77 1.59
CA TYR A 519 2.46 -25.66 1.10
C TYR A 519 3.66 -25.64 2.03
N GLY A 520 4.27 -26.80 2.25
CA GLY A 520 5.53 -26.95 2.97
C GLY A 520 5.94 -28.41 3.09
N SER A 521 7.16 -28.66 3.55
CA SER A 521 7.59 -30.01 3.91
C SER A 521 6.86 -30.50 5.18
N LEU A 522 6.81 -31.80 5.42
CA LEU A 522 6.17 -32.37 6.62
C LEU A 522 6.83 -31.86 7.91
N LYS A 523 8.14 -31.57 7.90
CA LYS A 523 8.79 -30.85 9.00
C LYS A 523 8.16 -29.47 9.25
N GLN A 524 7.92 -28.70 8.21
CA GLN A 524 7.30 -27.37 8.30
C GLN A 524 5.81 -27.45 8.69
N TRP A 525 5.08 -28.46 8.21
CA TRP A 525 3.70 -28.74 8.63
C TRP A 525 3.63 -29.10 10.11
N ARG A 526 4.58 -29.88 10.63
CA ARG A 526 4.66 -30.18 12.07
C ARG A 526 4.77 -28.90 12.90
N GLU A 527 5.67 -27.99 12.52
CA GLU A 527 5.83 -26.69 13.19
C GLU A 527 4.54 -25.85 13.10
N PHE A 528 3.90 -25.81 11.93
CA PHE A 528 2.67 -25.05 11.71
C PHE A 528 1.48 -25.59 12.51
N LEU A 529 1.25 -26.90 12.50
CA LEU A 529 0.15 -27.55 13.23
C LEU A 529 0.34 -27.47 14.76
N ALA A 530 1.59 -27.36 15.24
CA ALA A 530 1.88 -27.10 16.64
C ALA A 530 1.49 -25.67 17.07
N ALA A 531 1.47 -24.70 16.14
CA ALA A 531 1.17 -23.31 16.38
C ALA A 531 -0.36 -23.01 16.41
N ARG A 532 -1.11 -23.77 17.23
CA ARG A 532 -2.59 -23.83 17.25
C ARG A 532 -3.30 -22.47 17.33
N GLU A 533 -2.71 -21.52 18.06
CA GLU A 533 -3.27 -20.16 18.22
C GLU A 533 -3.44 -19.44 16.87
N TYR A 534 -2.56 -19.72 15.91
CA TYR A 534 -2.45 -19.04 14.62
C TYR A 534 -3.15 -19.77 13.47
N LEU A 535 -3.61 -21.00 13.69
CA LEU A 535 -4.32 -21.76 12.67
C LEU A 535 -5.66 -21.08 12.31
N PRO A 536 -6.00 -20.98 11.01
CA PRO A 536 -7.33 -20.59 10.56
C PRO A 536 -8.43 -21.47 11.16
N GLU A 537 -9.66 -20.95 11.23
CA GLU A 537 -10.81 -21.70 11.76
C GLU A 537 -11.05 -23.02 11.03
N LEU A 538 -10.76 -23.08 9.73
CA LEU A 538 -10.86 -24.29 8.90
C LEU A 538 -10.12 -25.50 9.53
N PHE A 539 -8.97 -25.28 10.18
CA PHE A 539 -8.17 -26.33 10.81
C PHE A 539 -8.80 -26.92 12.08
N SER A 540 -9.92 -26.36 12.57
CA SER A 540 -10.74 -27.05 13.59
C SER A 540 -11.46 -28.29 13.06
N THR A 541 -11.59 -28.39 11.74
CA THR A 541 -12.28 -29.49 11.04
C THR A 541 -11.35 -30.36 10.21
N ILE A 542 -10.03 -30.10 10.25
CA ILE A 542 -9.01 -30.84 9.52
C ILE A 542 -8.04 -31.47 10.53
N ASP A 543 -7.86 -32.79 10.45
CA ASP A 543 -6.82 -33.54 11.13
C ASP A 543 -5.73 -33.95 10.12
N ILE A 544 -4.50 -33.54 10.37
CA ILE A 544 -3.32 -33.94 9.61
C ILE A 544 -2.34 -34.55 10.60
N ASP A 545 -2.08 -35.85 10.45
CA ASP A 545 -1.25 -36.62 11.38
C ASP A 545 -0.28 -37.49 10.59
N PHE A 546 0.95 -37.59 11.08
CA PHE A 546 1.98 -38.39 10.43
C PHE A 546 3.09 -38.76 11.39
N SER A 547 3.62 -39.97 11.17
CA SER A 547 4.88 -40.41 11.75
C SER A 547 5.80 -40.80 10.60
N TYR A 548 7.01 -40.23 10.62
CA TYR A 548 8.04 -40.57 9.64
C TYR A 548 8.27 -42.07 9.59
N ASP A 549 8.40 -42.59 8.37
CA ASP A 549 8.58 -44.00 8.06
C ASP A 549 7.50 -44.94 8.63
N LYS A 550 6.31 -44.42 8.99
CA LYS A 550 5.20 -45.23 9.50
C LYS A 550 3.87 -44.96 8.81
N PHE A 551 3.36 -43.74 8.85
CA PHE A 551 2.05 -43.41 8.27
C PHE A 551 1.88 -41.92 8.01
N PHE A 552 0.99 -41.60 7.08
CA PHE A 552 0.38 -40.29 6.88
C PHE A 552 -1.14 -40.43 6.91
N ARG A 553 -1.84 -39.49 7.54
CA ARG A 553 -3.29 -39.40 7.60
C ARG A 553 -3.74 -37.96 7.36
N TYR A 554 -4.74 -37.82 6.51
CA TYR A 554 -5.52 -36.60 6.35
C TYR A 554 -6.99 -36.91 6.59
N THR A 555 -7.69 -36.07 7.35
CA THR A 555 -9.14 -36.17 7.54
C THR A 555 -9.74 -34.77 7.58
N SER A 556 -10.82 -34.57 6.85
CA SER A 556 -11.67 -33.38 6.92
C SER A 556 -13.14 -33.80 6.93
N LYS A 557 -14.05 -32.83 7.06
CA LYS A 557 -15.50 -33.07 6.90
C LYS A 557 -15.88 -33.61 5.51
N ARG A 558 -15.01 -33.50 4.49
CA ARG A 558 -15.29 -33.84 3.09
C ARG A 558 -14.61 -35.13 2.64
N ILE A 559 -13.36 -35.35 3.05
CA ILE A 559 -12.56 -36.51 2.64
C ILE A 559 -11.65 -36.97 3.78
N SER A 560 -11.27 -38.24 3.76
CA SER A 560 -10.13 -38.74 4.53
C SER A 560 -9.32 -39.72 3.72
N PHE A 561 -8.02 -39.77 3.97
CA PHE A 561 -7.19 -40.87 3.48
C PHE A 561 -6.00 -41.11 4.39
N SER A 562 -5.44 -42.32 4.29
CA SER A 562 -4.19 -42.67 4.96
C SER A 562 -3.38 -43.64 4.13
N TYR A 563 -2.05 -43.58 4.27
CA TYR A 563 -1.13 -44.51 3.62
C TYR A 563 0.11 -44.74 4.49
N THR A 564 0.84 -45.82 4.19
CA THR A 564 2.13 -46.14 4.84
C THR A 564 3.29 -46.06 3.83
N PRO A 565 4.57 -46.22 4.23
CA PRO A 565 5.71 -46.08 3.34
C PRO A 565 5.76 -47.03 2.13
N ASP A 566 4.90 -48.05 2.14
CA ASP A 566 4.67 -48.98 1.03
C ASP A 566 3.94 -48.35 -0.17
N VAL A 567 3.29 -47.21 0.04
CA VAL A 567 2.63 -46.39 -1.00
C VAL A 567 3.51 -45.23 -1.41
N MET A 568 4.02 -44.47 -0.44
CA MET A 568 4.85 -43.29 -0.69
C MET A 568 5.72 -42.98 0.54
N LYS A 569 6.93 -42.47 0.31
CA LYS A 569 7.85 -42.10 1.41
C LYS A 569 7.22 -41.04 2.32
N ILE A 570 7.52 -41.14 3.61
CA ILE A 570 7.05 -40.21 4.63
C ILE A 570 8.26 -39.80 5.48
N THR A 571 8.91 -38.72 5.07
CA THR A 571 10.14 -38.22 5.69
C THR A 571 9.99 -36.75 6.07
N GLU A 572 11.00 -36.16 6.71
CA GLU A 572 11.04 -34.71 6.97
C GLU A 572 10.99 -33.85 5.68
N LYS A 573 11.43 -34.44 4.56
CA LYS A 573 11.53 -33.78 3.25
C LYS A 573 10.30 -33.99 2.38
N SER A 574 9.50 -35.03 2.63
CA SER A 574 8.18 -35.19 2.03
C SER A 574 7.38 -33.93 2.25
N ASP A 575 6.49 -33.59 1.33
CA ASP A 575 5.75 -32.34 1.36
C ASP A 575 4.24 -32.57 1.29
N LEU A 576 3.52 -31.51 1.63
CA LEU A 576 2.08 -31.50 1.56
C LEU A 576 1.63 -30.15 1.04
N LYS A 577 0.73 -30.22 0.07
CA LYS A 577 0.04 -29.08 -0.51
C LYS A 577 -1.46 -29.21 -0.28
N LEU A 578 -2.05 -28.17 0.30
CA LEU A 578 -3.49 -27.96 0.35
C LEU A 578 -3.84 -26.81 -0.59
N ASN A 579 -4.46 -27.12 -1.73
CA ASN A 579 -5.06 -26.09 -2.56
C ASN A 579 -6.36 -25.65 -1.89
N LEU A 580 -6.38 -24.41 -1.41
CA LEU A 580 -7.53 -23.81 -0.77
C LEU A 580 -8.22 -22.89 -1.77
N GLY A 581 -9.55 -22.93 -1.80
CA GLY A 581 -10.36 -22.18 -2.74
C GLY A 581 -11.69 -21.78 -2.14
N PHE A 582 -12.50 -21.11 -2.96
CA PHE A 582 -13.82 -20.65 -2.56
C PHE A 582 -14.89 -21.61 -3.09
N ILE A 583 -15.81 -22.02 -2.21
CA ILE A 583 -16.90 -22.93 -2.54
C ILE A 583 -18.23 -22.24 -2.28
N ALA A 584 -19.12 -22.26 -3.27
CA ALA A 584 -20.51 -21.88 -3.08
C ALA A 584 -21.27 -23.04 -2.42
N GLU A 585 -21.71 -22.87 -1.18
CA GLU A 585 -22.42 -23.85 -0.38
C GLU A 585 -23.64 -23.22 0.32
N LYS A 586 -24.85 -23.73 0.02
CA LYS A 586 -26.12 -23.29 0.63
C LYS A 586 -26.34 -21.76 0.60
N GLY A 587 -26.03 -21.12 -0.53
CA GLY A 587 -26.18 -19.68 -0.71
C GLY A 587 -25.12 -18.83 0.02
N LYS A 588 -24.04 -19.45 0.53
CA LYS A 588 -22.90 -18.78 1.12
C LYS A 588 -21.61 -19.18 0.40
N THR A 589 -20.62 -18.32 0.44
CA THR A 589 -19.25 -18.66 0.01
C THR A 589 -18.44 -19.07 1.23
N VAL A 590 -17.80 -20.22 1.16
CA VAL A 590 -16.87 -20.71 2.19
C VAL A 590 -15.47 -20.88 1.61
N TRP A 591 -14.46 -20.75 2.45
CA TRP A 591 -13.07 -21.05 2.09
C TRP A 591 -12.71 -22.44 2.63
N ASP A 592 -12.32 -23.35 1.75
CA ASP A 592 -12.16 -24.77 2.08
C ASP A 592 -11.12 -25.45 1.17
N VAL A 593 -10.78 -26.70 1.49
CA VAL A 593 -9.80 -27.49 0.72
C VAL A 593 -10.43 -28.02 -0.57
N MET A 594 -9.84 -27.63 -1.70
CA MET A 594 -10.20 -28.09 -3.05
C MET A 594 -9.38 -29.29 -3.50
N SER A 595 -8.13 -29.38 -3.03
CA SER A 595 -7.26 -30.53 -3.32
C SER A 595 -6.26 -30.76 -2.20
N VAL A 596 -5.99 -32.03 -1.92
CA VAL A 596 -4.93 -32.48 -1.02
C VAL A 596 -3.90 -33.23 -1.84
N CYS A 597 -2.65 -32.79 -1.75
CA CYS A 597 -1.56 -33.31 -2.57
C CYS A 597 -0.34 -33.60 -1.67
N PRO A 598 -0.27 -34.80 -1.06
CA PRO A 598 0.94 -35.29 -0.40
C PRO A 598 1.98 -35.71 -1.45
N GLY A 599 3.25 -35.33 -1.26
CA GLY A 599 4.37 -35.71 -2.11
C GLY A 599 5.46 -36.46 -1.36
N ASP A 600 6.31 -37.17 -2.11
CA ASP A 600 7.33 -38.05 -1.53
C ASP A 600 8.58 -37.28 -1.04
N ASP A 601 8.96 -36.20 -1.74
CA ASP A 601 10.03 -35.27 -1.39
C ASP A 601 9.78 -33.88 -2.02
N LYS A 602 10.05 -32.79 -1.30
CA LYS A 602 9.93 -31.41 -1.80
C LYS A 602 10.79 -31.06 -3.02
N SER A 603 11.70 -31.95 -3.42
CA SER A 603 12.61 -31.79 -4.57
C SER A 603 12.18 -32.57 -5.81
N THR A 604 11.12 -33.37 -5.71
CA THR A 604 10.50 -34.14 -6.79
C THR A 604 9.11 -33.59 -7.08
N ASN A 605 8.49 -34.05 -8.16
CA ASN A 605 7.05 -33.81 -8.42
C ASN A 605 6.18 -35.04 -8.14
N THR A 606 6.78 -36.10 -7.58
CA THR A 606 6.07 -37.36 -7.30
C THR A 606 5.08 -37.15 -6.14
N CYS A 607 3.79 -37.30 -6.44
CA CYS A 607 2.73 -37.08 -5.47
C CYS A 607 1.45 -37.82 -5.85
N PHE A 608 0.53 -37.89 -4.88
CA PHE A 608 -0.86 -38.22 -5.14
C PHE A 608 -1.69 -36.95 -4.98
N LEU A 609 -2.78 -36.82 -5.73
CA LEU A 609 -3.76 -35.77 -5.56
C LEU A 609 -5.13 -36.39 -5.33
N VAL A 610 -5.88 -35.84 -4.37
CA VAL A 610 -7.32 -36.06 -4.23
C VAL A 610 -8.00 -34.72 -4.51
N ASN A 611 -8.62 -34.60 -5.68
CA ASN A 611 -9.22 -33.35 -6.14
C ASN A 611 -10.73 -33.36 -5.94
N ARG A 612 -11.29 -32.24 -5.50
CA ARG A 612 -12.72 -31.97 -5.48
C ARG A 612 -13.09 -31.18 -6.73
N ASN A 613 -13.96 -31.74 -7.55
CA ASN A 613 -14.46 -31.11 -8.77
C ASN A 613 -15.95 -30.82 -8.61
N ARG A 614 -16.37 -29.63 -9.03
CA ARG A 614 -17.77 -29.25 -9.04
C ARG A 614 -18.28 -29.27 -10.47
N ARG A 615 -19.53 -29.69 -10.65
CA ARG A 615 -20.20 -29.58 -11.94
C ARG A 615 -20.13 -28.12 -12.41
N PRO A 616 -19.59 -27.85 -13.62
CA PRO A 616 -19.54 -26.49 -14.14
C PRO A 616 -20.96 -25.99 -14.40
N PRO A 617 -21.29 -24.77 -13.98
CA PRO A 617 -22.51 -24.10 -14.41
C PRO A 617 -22.61 -24.00 -15.94
N GLU A 618 -23.83 -23.93 -16.47
CA GLU A 618 -24.08 -23.89 -17.91
C GLU A 618 -23.46 -22.66 -18.59
N GLU A 619 -23.28 -21.57 -17.86
CA GLU A 619 -22.68 -20.33 -18.37
C GLU A 619 -21.15 -20.41 -18.59
N LEU A 620 -20.47 -21.43 -18.08
CA LEU A 620 -19.02 -21.59 -18.29
C LEU A 620 -18.70 -22.09 -19.71
N SER A 621 -17.43 -22.07 -20.10
CA SER A 621 -17.01 -22.49 -21.46
C SER A 621 -17.13 -24.01 -21.66
N ASP A 622 -17.13 -24.43 -22.93
CA ASP A 622 -17.15 -25.86 -23.29
C ASP A 622 -15.96 -26.64 -22.73
N SER A 623 -14.83 -25.97 -22.47
CA SER A 623 -13.66 -26.61 -21.85
C SER A 623 -14.00 -27.16 -20.46
N TYR A 624 -14.62 -26.35 -19.59
CA TYR A 624 -15.02 -26.81 -18.26
C TYR A 624 -16.03 -27.96 -18.33
N ARG A 625 -17.00 -27.86 -19.24
CA ARG A 625 -17.98 -28.95 -19.47
C ARG A 625 -17.33 -30.21 -19.98
N SER A 626 -16.36 -30.10 -20.89
CA SER A 626 -15.61 -31.23 -21.44
C SER A 626 -14.75 -31.91 -20.37
N ASP A 627 -14.09 -31.14 -19.50
CA ASP A 627 -13.31 -31.70 -18.39
C ASP A 627 -14.20 -32.48 -17.42
N TRP A 628 -15.37 -31.91 -17.11
CA TRP A 628 -16.39 -32.59 -16.32
C TRP A 628 -16.92 -33.87 -16.99
N ASP A 629 -17.24 -33.80 -18.29
CA ASP A 629 -17.72 -34.96 -19.06
C ASP A 629 -16.66 -36.07 -19.15
N ASN A 630 -15.38 -35.69 -19.29
CA ASN A 630 -14.27 -36.64 -19.24
C ASN A 630 -14.17 -37.32 -17.88
N LEU A 631 -14.35 -36.58 -16.77
CA LEU A 631 -14.36 -37.14 -15.43
C LEU A 631 -15.54 -38.09 -15.20
N VAL A 632 -16.76 -37.66 -15.55
CA VAL A 632 -18.01 -38.44 -15.41
C VAL A 632 -17.93 -39.75 -16.19
N ASN A 633 -17.43 -39.70 -17.42
CA ASN A 633 -17.37 -40.87 -18.31
C ASN A 633 -16.03 -41.62 -18.25
N ALA A 634 -15.15 -41.30 -17.29
CA ALA A 634 -13.82 -41.88 -17.16
C ALA A 634 -13.03 -41.90 -18.49
N ARG A 635 -13.05 -40.79 -19.24
CA ARG A 635 -12.25 -40.60 -20.46
C ARG A 635 -10.90 -39.97 -20.10
N MET A 636 -9.94 -40.00 -21.03
CA MET A 636 -8.62 -39.38 -20.83
C MET A 636 -8.78 -37.93 -20.34
N PRO A 637 -8.08 -37.51 -19.25
CA PRO A 637 -7.01 -38.23 -18.55
C PRO A 637 -7.45 -39.22 -17.46
N TYR A 638 -8.74 -39.35 -17.18
CA TYR A 638 -9.31 -40.14 -16.06
C TYR A 638 -9.62 -41.61 -16.39
N ASN A 639 -9.15 -42.12 -17.53
CA ASN A 639 -9.41 -43.49 -17.99
C ASN A 639 -8.38 -44.52 -17.47
N LYS A 640 -7.60 -44.17 -16.44
CA LYS A 640 -6.45 -44.95 -15.93
C LYS A 640 -5.35 -45.23 -16.96
N VAL A 641 -5.33 -44.59 -18.13
CA VAL A 641 -4.20 -44.70 -19.05
C VAL A 641 -3.16 -43.64 -18.70
N SER A 642 -1.96 -44.07 -18.36
CA SER A 642 -0.86 -43.16 -18.04
C SER A 642 -0.31 -42.49 -19.29
N PHE A 643 0.15 -41.26 -19.13
CA PHE A 643 0.81 -40.50 -20.19
C PHE A 643 2.02 -39.76 -19.61
N PHE A 644 3.05 -39.61 -20.44
CA PHE A 644 4.28 -38.92 -20.06
C PHE A 644 4.29 -37.50 -20.64
N GLN A 645 4.37 -36.50 -19.75
CA GLN A 645 4.43 -35.09 -20.11
C GLN A 645 5.26 -34.33 -19.07
N ASP A 646 6.02 -33.31 -19.50
CA ASP A 646 6.78 -32.42 -18.60
C ASP A 646 7.72 -33.17 -17.62
N LYS A 647 8.35 -34.25 -18.10
CA LYS A 647 9.24 -35.14 -17.35
C LYS A 647 8.56 -35.98 -16.27
N MET A 648 7.24 -36.07 -16.28
CA MET A 648 6.46 -36.85 -15.33
C MET A 648 5.55 -37.84 -16.05
N THR A 649 5.33 -38.98 -15.43
CA THR A 649 4.24 -39.89 -15.79
C THR A 649 3.02 -39.54 -14.95
N THR A 650 1.88 -39.35 -15.60
CA THR A 650 0.60 -39.01 -14.96
C THR A 650 -0.40 -40.12 -15.21
N ILE A 651 -1.12 -40.55 -14.19
CA ILE A 651 -2.30 -41.41 -14.28
C ILE A 651 -3.42 -40.83 -13.41
N ALA A 652 -4.66 -40.88 -13.88
CA ALA A 652 -5.80 -40.38 -13.12
C ALA A 652 -7.02 -41.28 -13.27
N MET A 653 -7.93 -41.21 -12.29
CA MET A 653 -9.22 -41.90 -12.31
C MET A 653 -10.28 -41.16 -11.51
N PRO A 654 -11.58 -41.25 -11.89
CA PRO A 654 -12.65 -40.80 -11.02
C PRO A 654 -12.68 -41.68 -9.76
N TYR A 655 -12.85 -41.06 -8.59
CA TYR A 655 -13.10 -41.77 -7.36
C TYR A 655 -14.60 -42.10 -7.25
N THR A 656 -14.94 -43.37 -7.45
CA THR A 656 -16.34 -43.84 -7.51
C THR A 656 -16.69 -44.87 -6.43
N ARG A 657 -15.80 -45.11 -5.47
CA ARG A 657 -16.06 -46.08 -4.40
C ARG A 657 -17.19 -45.60 -3.50
N GLY A 658 -18.22 -46.43 -3.35
CA GLY A 658 -19.44 -46.06 -2.63
C GLY A 658 -20.37 -45.13 -3.40
N VAL A 659 -20.06 -44.85 -4.68
CA VAL A 659 -20.88 -44.00 -5.56
C VAL A 659 -21.86 -44.82 -6.38
N ASP A 660 -23.14 -44.42 -6.42
CA ASP A 660 -24.10 -45.00 -7.37
C ASP A 660 -23.75 -44.55 -8.78
N LEU A 661 -23.12 -45.45 -9.54
CA LEU A 661 -22.64 -45.19 -10.89
C LEU A 661 -23.77 -44.74 -11.83
N LYS A 662 -25.03 -45.12 -11.57
CA LYS A 662 -26.19 -44.68 -12.37
C LYS A 662 -26.57 -43.22 -12.13
N LYS A 663 -26.00 -42.58 -11.11
CA LYS A 663 -26.28 -41.19 -10.71
C LYS A 663 -25.09 -40.25 -10.92
N LEU A 664 -23.97 -40.72 -11.48
CA LEU A 664 -22.79 -39.89 -11.77
C LEU A 664 -23.14 -38.68 -12.63
N ASP A 665 -23.97 -38.86 -13.66
CA ASP A 665 -24.46 -37.78 -14.54
C ASP A 665 -25.28 -36.72 -13.81
N SER A 666 -25.84 -37.05 -12.64
CA SER A 666 -26.64 -36.14 -11.81
C SER A 666 -25.86 -35.56 -10.62
N ALA A 667 -24.62 -36.01 -10.41
CA ALA A 667 -23.79 -35.52 -9.32
C ALA A 667 -23.42 -34.05 -9.52
N ASN A 668 -23.40 -33.28 -8.43
CA ASN A 668 -22.96 -31.88 -8.43
C ASN A 668 -21.48 -31.72 -8.04
N VAL A 669 -20.91 -32.75 -7.41
CA VAL A 669 -19.52 -32.82 -6.97
C VAL A 669 -19.02 -34.22 -7.26
N LEU A 670 -17.81 -34.33 -7.80
CA LEU A 670 -17.09 -35.58 -8.02
C LEU A 670 -15.65 -35.41 -7.54
N TYR A 671 -15.06 -36.52 -7.12
CA TYR A 671 -13.66 -36.58 -6.75
C TYR A 671 -12.88 -37.36 -7.79
N ASP A 672 -11.63 -36.97 -7.99
CA ASP A 672 -10.66 -37.78 -8.73
C ASP A 672 -9.42 -38.04 -7.87
N VAL A 673 -8.73 -39.12 -8.23
CA VAL A 673 -7.38 -39.42 -7.73
C VAL A 673 -6.44 -39.29 -8.91
N VAL A 674 -5.32 -38.59 -8.71
CA VAL A 674 -4.23 -38.47 -9.67
C VAL A 674 -2.94 -38.94 -9.01
N HIS A 675 -2.11 -39.66 -9.75
CA HIS A 675 -0.73 -39.93 -9.37
C HIS A 675 0.21 -39.32 -10.40
N LEU A 676 1.12 -38.49 -9.91
CA LEU A 676 2.23 -37.91 -10.66
C LEU A 676 3.51 -38.58 -10.18
N LYS A 677 4.39 -38.95 -11.10
CA LYS A 677 5.69 -39.55 -10.76
C LYS A 677 6.78 -39.03 -11.70
N ASP A 678 7.90 -38.60 -11.14
CA ASP A 678 9.04 -38.13 -11.94
C ASP A 678 9.60 -39.26 -12.82
N GLY A 679 9.96 -38.91 -14.05
CA GLY A 679 10.48 -39.85 -15.04
C GLY A 679 9.38 -40.57 -15.82
N ASN A 680 9.82 -41.37 -16.79
CA ASN A 680 8.93 -42.21 -17.61
C ASN A 680 8.78 -43.56 -16.91
N VAL A 681 7.57 -43.86 -16.45
CA VAL A 681 7.25 -45.02 -15.61
C VAL A 681 6.25 -45.91 -16.35
N GLU A 682 6.43 -47.22 -16.22
CA GLU A 682 5.59 -48.20 -16.89
C GLU A 682 4.12 -48.13 -16.41
N GLN A 683 3.19 -48.25 -17.36
CA GLN A 683 1.73 -48.22 -17.12
C GLN A 683 1.29 -49.07 -15.92
N LYS A 684 1.77 -50.32 -15.85
CA LYS A 684 1.39 -51.28 -14.80
C LYS A 684 1.85 -50.86 -13.40
N GLU A 685 2.97 -50.16 -13.32
CA GLU A 685 3.49 -49.64 -12.06
C GLU A 685 2.61 -48.48 -11.58
N MET A 686 2.31 -47.52 -12.47
CA MET A 686 1.42 -46.40 -12.19
C MET A 686 0.02 -46.86 -11.75
N GLU A 687 -0.58 -47.82 -12.47
CA GLU A 687 -1.89 -48.42 -12.13
C GLU A 687 -1.89 -49.05 -10.73
N LYS A 688 -0.86 -49.86 -10.43
CA LYS A 688 -0.72 -50.51 -9.12
C LYS A 688 -0.61 -49.49 -7.99
N GLU A 689 0.16 -48.42 -8.18
CA GLU A 689 0.38 -47.39 -7.17
C GLU A 689 -0.87 -46.54 -6.93
N ILE A 690 -1.57 -46.10 -7.99
CA ILE A 690 -2.80 -45.31 -7.85
C ILE A 690 -3.94 -46.12 -7.22
N ASP A 691 -4.08 -47.40 -7.58
CA ASP A 691 -5.10 -48.27 -6.98
C ASP A 691 -4.85 -48.48 -5.49
N ARG A 692 -3.59 -48.74 -5.11
CA ARG A 692 -3.20 -48.90 -3.71
C ARG A 692 -3.44 -47.65 -2.88
N PHE A 693 -3.16 -46.46 -3.42
CA PHE A 693 -3.46 -45.20 -2.73
C PHE A 693 -4.98 -45.00 -2.57
N ALA A 694 -5.75 -45.25 -3.64
CA ALA A 694 -7.19 -45.04 -3.64
C ALA A 694 -7.97 -45.98 -2.69
N GLU A 695 -7.43 -47.17 -2.37
CA GLU A 695 -7.99 -48.05 -1.34
C GLU A 695 -8.09 -47.37 0.03
N GLY A 696 -7.15 -46.46 0.33
CA GLY A 696 -7.10 -45.70 1.57
C GLY A 696 -7.95 -44.43 1.58
N VAL A 697 -8.56 -44.04 0.44
CA VAL A 697 -9.37 -42.82 0.33
C VAL A 697 -10.82 -43.12 0.71
N THR A 698 -11.47 -42.17 1.39
CA THR A 698 -12.91 -42.14 1.68
C THR A 698 -13.43 -40.71 1.45
N VAL A 699 -14.54 -40.59 0.73
CA VAL A 699 -15.24 -39.32 0.48
C VAL A 699 -16.53 -39.30 1.29
N TYR A 700 -16.77 -38.20 2.01
CA TYR A 700 -17.97 -37.94 2.81
C TYR A 700 -18.91 -36.91 2.15
N GLU A 701 -18.43 -36.18 1.15
CA GLU A 701 -19.20 -35.17 0.43
C GLU A 701 -19.97 -35.77 -0.75
N GLY A 702 -21.29 -35.93 -0.60
CA GLY A 702 -22.19 -36.56 -1.59
C GLY A 702 -21.99 -38.07 -1.61
N ILE A 703 -23.04 -38.90 -1.50
CA ILE A 703 -24.24 -38.89 -2.34
C ILE A 703 -25.51 -38.99 -1.49
N HIS A 704 -26.37 -37.98 -1.61
CA HIS A 704 -27.80 -38.11 -1.32
C HIS A 704 -28.58 -37.82 -2.59
#